data_AF-A0A9P9DQR7-F1
#
_entry.id   AF-A0A9P9DQR7-F1
#
_cell.length_a   1.000
_cell.length_b   1.000
_cell.length_c   1.000
_cell.angle_alpha   90.00
_cell.angle_beta   90.00
_cell.angle_gamma   90.00
#
_symmetry.space_group_name_H-M   'P 1'
#
loop_
_entity.id
_entity.type
_entity.pdbx_description
1 polymer ?
#
loop_
_entity_poly.entity_id
_entity_poly.type
_entity_poly.pdbx_seq_one_letter_code
_entity_poly.pdbx_strand_id
1 'polypeptide(L)'
;MGSWDCYCAICGGPLVRARIRGHGSDSGSASDSSHASSDGGFEAGSDRVTDQGSDVGTTNSIRGNGRDEDSDVDSYSDDLDAQEGSQGEAEDDGLSMSDDREEDNFSDGSKDEKTSNGEEGQGEGYDPDILQPRDIEWTETCHVLGFNAEVSGVSKAFVSGPCRYNKYGSVNCEPGTDPNAQGVDQGLGIAELRCYSAPGEIPVFPFHWECYKLLAQALTGSSNTGGIDKDVLYGVMRSKTGRSDNMLGICYDEPGTAKDAQLEVGRAWRSHPGQEFLVCSPSPEPQLSRQVRSDLRHDFALPIVDSTLGSKVETDFFVHLPPDLTDQVLLLLDHRALISLLNASWSLHFQLHSNGNFWKERIQKEMPWFFELQEFLRAKNSTSTKNMKGLYLWAEQVTIPRKGLTWPYMAIANRRRIWGVCQQISDLYMPKLHKSHLGVQPAIHDQASCSYIPIVSSPFSNEQDPSNDLVCAYWVYSWDEMYTEKTVETFWDDDGCLVGISVAPKGQRRLFGVDDSQDGVQIRSFDLDSSAWVTEIILHIPQMNILIHACGQCCHQEQGGIKERTTSPRGITICTSNQQTVHLGTRDPTYCHMPFLPVGGRVIVGLMGQTGFIKKKPRILRFGLILAPWPPADDPRMQLPVPQPPMLQKCLWKGESCWQMGRQIWAWDKLTMRTLDGQPMDQELSFHADVIPCDVLMWAHSTDQLKAVRAITAFFIETGTLSSYKQDEPIRGICNMRVDFDPALNLEPRFARSSDVDGRPSPEDDLRTFDIDGPGGERIVEVAVADLHSVWYQAFRVSISDILITL
;
A
#
# COMPACT_ATOMS: atom_id res chain seq x y z
N MET A 1 8.42 -9.55 -19.08
CA MET A 1 8.82 -9.50 -17.64
C MET A 1 8.12 -10.64 -16.91
N GLY A 2 8.71 -11.22 -15.86
CA GLY A 2 8.08 -12.34 -15.13
C GLY A 2 6.98 -11.85 -14.19
N SER A 3 5.84 -12.55 -14.16
CA SER A 3 4.77 -12.31 -13.18
C SER A 3 5.25 -12.64 -11.76
N TRP A 4 4.80 -11.85 -10.77
CA TRP A 4 4.96 -12.11 -9.35
C TRP A 4 3.57 -12.33 -8.75
N ASP A 5 3.37 -13.40 -7.97
CA ASP A 5 2.16 -13.57 -7.17
C ASP A 5 2.21 -12.70 -5.92
N CYS A 6 1.11 -12.02 -5.58
CA CYS A 6 0.96 -11.36 -4.29
C CYS A 6 0.53 -12.34 -3.20
N TYR A 7 1.00 -12.08 -1.98
CA TYR A 7 0.69 -12.86 -0.79
C TYR A 7 -0.21 -12.07 0.18
N CYS A 8 -0.88 -12.77 1.10
CA CYS A 8 -1.69 -12.14 2.14
C CYS A 8 -0.82 -11.33 3.13
N ALA A 9 -1.17 -10.05 3.33
CA ALA A 9 -0.44 -9.10 4.17
C ALA A 9 -0.29 -9.56 5.63
N ILE A 10 -1.21 -10.42 6.12
CA ILE A 10 -1.25 -10.86 7.52
C ILE A 10 -0.64 -12.26 7.71
N CYS A 11 -0.76 -13.18 6.74
CA CYS A 11 -0.28 -14.57 6.89
C CYS A 11 0.82 -14.98 5.92
N GLY A 12 1.16 -14.19 4.91
CA GLY A 12 2.11 -14.56 3.85
C GLY A 12 1.64 -15.72 2.97
N GLY A 13 0.40 -16.20 3.15
CA GLY A 13 -0.19 -17.30 2.40
C GLY A 13 -0.69 -16.86 1.02
N PRO A 14 -1.09 -17.83 0.17
CA PRO A 14 -1.49 -17.58 -1.21
C PRO A 14 -2.83 -16.87 -1.29
N LEU A 15 -2.99 -16.01 -2.29
CA LEU A 15 -4.28 -15.42 -2.69
C LEU A 15 -4.98 -16.23 -3.79
N VAL A 16 -4.35 -17.33 -4.22
CA VAL A 16 -4.86 -18.32 -5.18
C VAL A 16 -5.11 -19.66 -4.49
N ARG A 17 -5.90 -20.53 -5.15
CA ARG A 17 -6.10 -21.91 -4.72
C ARG A 17 -4.76 -22.66 -4.65
N ALA A 18 -4.40 -23.14 -3.47
CA ALA A 18 -3.25 -24.03 -3.33
C ALA A 18 -3.49 -25.39 -4.02
N ARG A 19 -2.42 -26.04 -4.48
CA ARG A 19 -2.52 -27.32 -5.20
C ARG A 19 -2.46 -28.48 -4.22
N ILE A 20 -3.44 -29.37 -4.29
CA ILE A 20 -3.39 -30.72 -3.69
C ILE A 20 -3.09 -31.70 -4.82
N ARG A 21 -2.21 -32.68 -4.60
CA ARG A 21 -1.91 -33.71 -5.60
C ARG A 21 -3.18 -34.49 -5.94
N GLY A 22 -3.40 -34.76 -7.23
CA GLY A 22 -4.46 -35.69 -7.63
C GLY A 22 -4.19 -37.09 -7.07
N HIS A 23 -5.21 -37.75 -6.53
CA HIS A 23 -5.10 -39.20 -6.28
C HIS A 23 -4.89 -39.88 -7.63
N GLY A 24 -3.69 -40.45 -7.84
CA GLY A 24 -3.39 -41.26 -9.00
C GLY A 24 -4.33 -42.47 -9.01
N SER A 25 -5.32 -42.45 -9.89
CA SER A 25 -6.17 -43.61 -10.14
C SER A 25 -5.37 -44.63 -10.94
N ASP A 26 -4.66 -45.52 -10.25
CA ASP A 26 -4.11 -46.77 -10.80
C ASP A 26 -5.25 -47.74 -11.15
N SER A 27 -6.12 -47.31 -12.06
CA SER A 27 -7.05 -48.17 -12.77
C SER A 27 -6.28 -48.85 -13.91
N GLY A 28 -5.50 -49.87 -13.56
CA GLY A 28 -4.83 -50.74 -14.52
C GLY A 28 -5.85 -51.50 -15.38
N SER A 29 -6.30 -50.88 -16.47
CA SER A 29 -7.14 -51.51 -17.48
C SER A 29 -6.28 -52.40 -18.35
N ALA A 30 -6.42 -53.72 -18.19
CA ALA A 30 -5.74 -54.70 -19.03
C ALA A 30 -6.16 -54.56 -20.51
N SER A 31 -5.18 -54.60 -21.41
CA SER A 31 -5.39 -54.91 -22.83
C SER A 31 -4.28 -55.84 -23.31
N ASP A 32 -4.68 -57.07 -23.65
CA ASP A 32 -3.83 -58.12 -24.23
C ASP A 32 -3.09 -57.67 -25.49
N SER A 33 -1.85 -58.17 -25.69
CA SER A 33 -1.61 -59.05 -26.85
C SER A 33 -0.23 -59.74 -26.89
N SER A 34 -0.31 -61.07 -27.06
CA SER A 34 0.62 -61.96 -27.80
C SER A 34 1.95 -62.47 -27.19
N HIS A 35 1.95 -63.79 -26.96
CA HIS A 35 2.97 -64.81 -27.36
C HIS A 35 4.48 -64.49 -27.19
N ALA A 36 5.32 -65.34 -26.57
CA ALA A 36 5.35 -66.80 -26.64
C ALA A 36 6.31 -67.45 -25.61
N SER A 37 6.09 -68.74 -25.29
CA SER A 37 7.08 -69.81 -24.99
C SER A 37 8.27 -69.51 -24.06
N SER A 38 8.56 -70.21 -22.96
CA SER A 38 8.64 -71.67 -22.76
C SER A 38 9.13 -71.97 -21.32
N ASP A 39 8.85 -73.18 -20.82
CA ASP A 39 9.58 -74.02 -19.83
C ASP A 39 10.45 -73.36 -18.71
N GLY A 40 10.41 -73.78 -17.45
CA GLY A 40 9.72 -74.92 -16.84
C GLY A 40 10.58 -75.69 -15.84
N GLY A 41 10.39 -75.44 -14.54
CA GLY A 41 10.55 -76.46 -13.48
C GLY A 41 11.74 -76.38 -12.50
N PHE A 42 11.43 -76.66 -11.22
CA PHE A 42 12.24 -77.37 -10.19
C PHE A 42 13.59 -76.74 -9.72
N GLU A 43 14.11 -76.86 -8.49
CA GLU A 43 13.65 -77.29 -7.14
C GLU A 43 14.69 -76.70 -6.12
N ALA A 44 14.29 -76.10 -4.99
CA ALA A 44 14.32 -76.64 -3.61
C ALA A 44 15.67 -76.81 -2.86
N GLY A 45 15.68 -76.36 -1.60
CA GLY A 45 16.65 -76.68 -0.52
C GLY A 45 17.87 -75.75 -0.39
N SER A 46 18.45 -75.46 0.78
CA SER A 46 18.06 -75.46 2.20
C SER A 46 19.32 -75.16 3.04
N ASP A 47 19.16 -74.46 4.16
CA ASP A 47 19.93 -74.64 5.42
C ASP A 47 21.43 -74.25 5.58
N ARG A 48 21.66 -73.47 6.67
CA ARG A 48 22.72 -73.62 7.70
C ARG A 48 24.18 -73.18 7.38
N VAL A 49 25.04 -72.80 8.35
CA VAL A 49 24.94 -72.17 9.71
C VAL A 49 26.39 -71.87 10.20
N THR A 50 26.60 -70.97 11.18
CA THR A 50 27.88 -70.71 11.94
C THR A 50 29.10 -70.19 11.12
N ASP A 51 30.15 -69.54 11.68
CA ASP A 51 30.53 -69.30 13.08
C ASP A 51 31.35 -67.99 13.34
N GLN A 52 31.64 -67.76 14.64
CA GLN A 52 32.66 -66.91 15.32
C GLN A 52 33.94 -66.50 14.54
N GLY A 53 34.70 -65.44 14.91
CA GLY A 53 34.58 -64.46 16.01
C GLY A 53 35.95 -63.86 16.43
N SER A 54 35.97 -62.85 17.32
CA SER A 54 37.14 -62.35 18.12
C SER A 54 38.35 -61.73 17.36
N ASP A 55 39.22 -60.84 17.89
CA ASP A 55 39.31 -60.18 19.22
C ASP A 55 40.23 -58.92 19.18
N VAL A 56 40.21 -58.09 20.25
CA VAL A 56 41.31 -57.26 20.86
C VAL A 56 42.35 -56.54 19.96
N GLY A 57 42.77 -55.27 20.16
CA GLY A 57 42.47 -54.23 21.16
C GLY A 57 43.63 -53.23 21.40
N THR A 58 43.33 -52.14 22.13
CA THR A 58 44.13 -51.61 23.27
C THR A 58 45.17 -50.45 23.09
N THR A 59 44.69 -49.20 23.26
CA THR A 59 45.24 -48.06 24.06
C THR A 59 46.49 -47.22 23.68
N ASN A 60 46.39 -45.92 24.06
CA ASN A 60 47.41 -45.02 24.68
C ASN A 60 48.55 -44.41 23.81
N SER A 61 49.12 -43.23 24.12
CA SER A 61 48.65 -41.99 24.81
C SER A 61 49.78 -40.92 24.89
N ILE A 62 49.43 -39.64 25.09
CA ILE A 62 50.17 -38.59 25.87
C ILE A 62 51.38 -37.79 25.27
N ARG A 63 51.28 -36.44 25.42
CA ARG A 63 52.29 -35.33 25.42
C ARG A 63 53.03 -34.95 24.10
N GLY A 64 53.39 -33.68 23.87
CA GLY A 64 53.14 -32.42 24.62
C GLY A 64 54.16 -31.30 24.34
N ASN A 65 53.80 -30.03 24.66
CA ASN A 65 54.57 -28.75 24.50
C ASN A 65 54.71 -28.25 23.04
N GLY A 66 54.73 -26.94 22.72
CA GLY A 66 54.56 -25.70 23.51
C GLY A 66 55.54 -24.59 23.08
N ARG A 67 55.13 -23.30 23.17
CA ARG A 67 55.88 -22.01 22.91
C ARG A 67 55.98 -21.54 21.45
N ASP A 68 56.09 -20.23 21.12
CA ASP A 68 55.85 -18.93 21.81
C ASP A 68 55.78 -17.79 20.73
N GLU A 69 55.24 -16.62 21.11
CA GLU A 69 55.54 -15.23 20.60
C GLU A 69 55.22 -14.76 19.13
N ASP A 70 54.46 -13.64 19.07
CA ASP A 70 54.62 -12.37 18.28
C ASP A 70 54.65 -12.34 16.72
N SER A 71 54.28 -11.25 16.00
CA SER A 71 53.66 -9.91 16.31
C SER A 71 52.96 -9.28 15.07
N ASP A 72 52.34 -8.09 15.22
CA ASP A 72 51.98 -7.03 14.22
C ASP A 72 50.91 -7.38 13.13
N VAL A 73 49.90 -6.56 12.74
CA VAL A 73 49.65 -5.11 12.52
C VAL A 73 49.88 -4.67 11.05
N ASP A 74 49.02 -3.73 10.60
CA ASP A 74 48.87 -3.10 9.26
C ASP A 74 48.21 -3.95 8.15
N SER A 75 47.05 -3.58 7.61
CA SER A 75 46.67 -2.42 6.76
C SER A 75 47.10 -2.55 5.30
N TYR A 76 46.12 -2.54 4.38
CA TYR A 76 46.34 -2.41 2.94
C TYR A 76 45.26 -1.49 2.35
N SER A 77 45.72 -0.41 1.73
CA SER A 77 44.97 0.45 0.82
C SER A 77 45.74 0.56 -0.51
N ASP A 78 45.18 1.34 -1.43
CA ASP A 78 45.79 1.87 -2.65
C ASP A 78 45.88 0.90 -3.86
N ASP A 79 44.92 1.09 -4.78
CA ASP A 79 45.15 1.63 -6.13
C ASP A 79 46.43 1.27 -6.91
N LEU A 80 46.27 0.91 -8.19
CA LEU A 80 46.70 1.79 -9.30
C LEU A 80 46.29 1.28 -10.70
N ASP A 81 46.17 2.25 -11.61
CA ASP A 81 45.75 2.17 -13.01
C ASP A 81 46.57 1.27 -13.95
N ALA A 82 45.94 0.86 -15.07
CA ALA A 82 46.57 0.86 -16.39
C ALA A 82 45.52 1.01 -17.52
N GLN A 83 45.71 2.01 -18.39
CA GLN A 83 44.96 2.22 -19.65
C GLN A 83 45.77 1.70 -20.88
N GLU A 84 45.20 1.91 -22.08
CA GLU A 84 45.73 1.63 -23.44
C GLU A 84 45.54 0.17 -23.94
N GLY A 85 45.15 -0.09 -25.20
CA GLY A 85 44.73 0.80 -26.29
C GLY A 85 45.12 0.28 -27.68
N SER A 86 44.15 -0.03 -28.56
CA SER A 86 44.23 -0.18 -30.05
C SER A 86 42.84 -0.63 -30.54
N GLN A 87 42.05 0.10 -31.33
CA GLN A 87 42.21 0.45 -32.76
C GLN A 87 42.43 -0.73 -33.72
N GLY A 88 41.58 -0.80 -34.75
CA GLY A 88 41.60 -1.77 -35.85
C GLY A 88 40.30 -1.68 -36.69
N GLU A 89 40.36 -1.02 -37.84
CA GLU A 89 39.26 -0.85 -38.81
C GLU A 89 39.43 -1.81 -40.02
N ALA A 90 38.31 -2.25 -40.62
CA ALA A 90 38.10 -2.66 -42.04
C ALA A 90 36.68 -3.26 -42.16
N GLU A 91 35.76 -2.68 -42.92
CA GLU A 91 35.44 -3.00 -44.34
C GLU A 91 34.90 -4.44 -44.51
N ASP A 92 33.58 -4.63 -44.70
CA ASP A 92 32.76 -4.46 -45.92
C ASP A 92 32.76 -5.73 -46.80
N ASP A 93 31.56 -6.30 -46.98
CA ASP A 93 31.16 -7.17 -48.10
C ASP A 93 29.68 -7.54 -47.92
N GLY A 94 28.80 -6.91 -48.71
CA GLY A 94 27.38 -7.23 -48.75
C GLY A 94 27.01 -8.15 -49.92
N LEU A 95 26.08 -9.09 -49.71
CA LEU A 95 25.34 -9.72 -50.80
C LEU A 95 23.86 -9.90 -50.47
N SER A 96 23.03 -9.41 -51.40
CA SER A 96 21.57 -9.54 -51.44
C SER A 96 21.10 -10.94 -51.81
N MET A 97 19.93 -11.37 -51.31
CA MET A 97 19.04 -12.25 -52.07
C MET A 97 17.55 -11.90 -51.94
N SER A 98 16.99 -11.56 -53.10
CA SER A 98 15.61 -11.73 -53.61
C SER A 98 14.46 -12.08 -52.66
N ASP A 99 13.49 -11.16 -52.68
CA ASP A 99 12.04 -11.38 -52.64
C ASP A 99 11.61 -12.55 -53.55
N ASP A 100 10.69 -13.41 -53.09
CA ASP A 100 9.72 -14.10 -53.94
C ASP A 100 8.51 -14.54 -53.10
N ARG A 101 7.32 -14.33 -53.66
CA ARG A 101 6.02 -14.52 -52.99
C ARG A 101 5.36 -15.80 -53.49
N GLU A 102 4.74 -16.57 -52.60
CA GLU A 102 3.54 -17.32 -52.96
C GLU A 102 2.44 -17.12 -51.90
N GLU A 103 1.23 -16.90 -52.41
CA GLU A 103 -0.02 -16.74 -51.67
C GLU A 103 -0.54 -18.14 -51.28
N ASP A 104 -1.23 -18.30 -50.14
CA ASP A 104 -2.60 -18.84 -50.20
C ASP A 104 -3.39 -18.90 -48.87
N ASN A 105 -4.68 -18.57 -49.03
CA ASN A 105 -5.86 -19.06 -48.34
C ASN A 105 -5.97 -19.08 -46.80
N PHE A 106 -6.84 -18.16 -46.32
CA PHE A 106 -7.70 -18.39 -45.17
C PHE A 106 -8.47 -19.71 -45.28
N SER A 107 -8.43 -20.53 -44.23
CA SER A 107 -9.50 -21.48 -43.92
C SER A 107 -9.90 -21.33 -42.46
N ASP A 108 -11.16 -21.00 -42.24
CA ASP A 108 -11.86 -21.26 -40.97
C ASP A 108 -11.73 -22.74 -40.59
N GLY A 109 -11.68 -23.02 -39.29
CA GLY A 109 -11.32 -24.34 -38.76
C GLY A 109 -11.11 -24.36 -37.26
N SER A 110 -12.19 -24.15 -36.50
CA SER A 110 -12.25 -24.38 -35.06
C SER A 110 -11.50 -25.65 -34.65
N LYS A 111 -10.43 -25.50 -33.87
CA LYS A 111 -9.69 -26.61 -33.25
C LYS A 111 -9.36 -26.24 -31.82
N ASP A 112 -9.80 -27.08 -30.91
CA ASP A 112 -9.43 -27.03 -29.51
C ASP A 112 -7.90 -27.02 -29.40
N GLU A 113 -7.34 -26.02 -28.71
CA GLU A 113 -5.94 -26.05 -28.31
C GLU A 113 -5.76 -27.16 -27.28
N LYS A 114 -5.43 -28.36 -27.79
CA LYS A 114 -4.74 -29.37 -27.00
C LYS A 114 -3.42 -28.75 -26.55
N THR A 115 -3.40 -28.28 -25.30
CA THR A 115 -2.19 -27.95 -24.59
C THR A 115 -1.17 -29.06 -24.80
N SER A 116 -0.02 -28.71 -25.37
CA SER A 116 1.10 -29.63 -25.47
C SER A 116 1.44 -30.13 -24.07
N ASN A 117 1.32 -31.44 -23.84
CA ASN A 117 1.79 -32.08 -22.62
C ASN A 117 3.33 -32.00 -22.58
N GLY A 118 3.86 -30.84 -22.18
CA GLY A 118 5.13 -30.80 -21.48
C GLY A 118 4.96 -31.59 -20.19
N GLU A 119 5.90 -32.48 -19.90
CA GLU A 119 5.84 -33.48 -18.84
C GLU A 119 5.46 -32.84 -17.49
N GLU A 120 4.19 -32.97 -17.09
CA GLU A 120 3.72 -32.49 -15.79
C GLU A 120 4.46 -33.27 -14.68
N GLY A 121 5.19 -32.54 -13.85
CA GLY A 121 6.02 -33.13 -12.81
C GLY A 121 5.20 -34.00 -11.85
N GLN A 122 5.46 -35.31 -11.86
CA GLN A 122 4.91 -36.28 -10.91
C GLN A 122 5.37 -35.92 -9.48
N GLY A 123 4.68 -34.98 -8.83
CA GLY A 123 5.03 -34.54 -7.48
C GLY A 123 4.60 -33.14 -7.04
N GLU A 124 3.99 -32.29 -7.87
CA GLU A 124 3.54 -30.97 -7.40
C GLU A 124 2.22 -31.02 -6.61
N GLY A 125 2.20 -30.39 -5.43
CA GLY A 125 1.01 -30.27 -4.57
C GLY A 125 1.17 -30.85 -3.17
N TYR A 126 0.28 -30.44 -2.27
CA TYR A 126 0.11 -31.01 -0.93
C TYR A 126 -0.43 -32.44 -0.96
N ASP A 127 -0.23 -33.16 0.14
CA ASP A 127 -0.69 -34.53 0.30
C ASP A 127 -2.23 -34.61 0.48
N PRO A 128 -2.98 -35.32 -0.40
CA PRO A 128 -4.43 -35.45 -0.29
C PRO A 128 -4.89 -36.26 0.93
N ASP A 129 -4.03 -37.10 1.50
CA ASP A 129 -4.35 -37.84 2.74
C ASP A 129 -4.26 -36.92 3.99
N ILE A 130 -3.62 -35.75 3.85
CA ILE A 130 -3.47 -34.74 4.92
C ILE A 130 -4.44 -33.56 4.74
N LEU A 131 -4.61 -33.06 3.49
CA LEU A 131 -5.49 -31.93 3.16
C LEU A 131 -6.55 -32.31 2.14
N GLN A 132 -7.80 -31.95 2.44
CA GLN A 132 -8.92 -32.00 1.51
C GLN A 132 -9.19 -30.61 0.90
N PRO A 133 -9.81 -30.50 -0.28
CA PRO A 133 -10.04 -29.21 -0.94
C PRO A 133 -10.75 -28.14 -0.09
N ARG A 134 -11.69 -28.56 0.77
CA ARG A 134 -12.40 -27.68 1.72
C ARG A 134 -11.47 -27.03 2.76
N ASP A 135 -10.36 -27.71 3.11
CA ASP A 135 -9.48 -27.30 4.21
C ASP A 135 -8.58 -26.11 3.78
N ILE A 136 -8.50 -25.85 2.46
CA ILE A 136 -7.78 -24.74 1.82
C ILE A 136 -8.69 -23.74 1.09
N GLU A 137 -10.00 -23.99 1.02
CA GLU A 137 -10.98 -23.15 0.28
C GLU A 137 -10.96 -21.68 0.75
N TRP A 138 -10.68 -21.45 2.03
CA TRP A 138 -10.55 -20.11 2.62
C TRP A 138 -9.40 -19.28 2.03
N THR A 139 -8.42 -19.87 1.34
CA THR A 139 -7.33 -19.13 0.68
C THR A 139 -7.71 -18.60 -0.71
N GLU A 140 -8.83 -19.07 -1.29
CA GLU A 140 -9.29 -18.65 -2.63
C GLU A 140 -9.97 -17.28 -2.66
N THR A 141 -10.40 -16.80 -1.49
CA THR A 141 -11.08 -15.50 -1.34
C THR A 141 -10.27 -14.59 -0.45
N CYS A 142 -9.96 -13.40 -0.96
CA CYS A 142 -9.30 -12.35 -0.20
C CYS A 142 -10.22 -11.14 -0.03
N HIS A 143 -9.79 -10.16 0.74
CA HIS A 143 -10.30 -8.80 0.82
C HIS A 143 -9.09 -7.87 0.74
N VAL A 144 -9.29 -6.58 0.50
CA VAL A 144 -8.22 -5.59 0.57
C VAL A 144 -8.50 -4.50 1.60
N LEU A 145 -7.43 -4.05 2.25
CA LEU A 145 -7.39 -2.77 2.96
C LEU A 145 -6.88 -1.73 1.97
N GLY A 146 -7.76 -0.82 1.55
CA GLY A 146 -7.45 0.26 0.62
C GLY A 146 -7.62 1.64 1.23
N PHE A 147 -7.38 2.67 0.41
CA PHE A 147 -7.51 4.07 0.79
C PHE A 147 -8.26 4.84 -0.29
N ASN A 148 -9.31 5.57 0.10
CA ASN A 148 -10.15 6.36 -0.80
C ASN A 148 -10.02 7.85 -0.44
N ALA A 149 -9.44 8.64 -1.34
CA ALA A 149 -9.22 10.06 -1.11
C ALA A 149 -10.52 10.89 -1.16
N GLU A 150 -11.49 10.45 -1.95
CA GLU A 150 -12.66 11.24 -2.36
C GLU A 150 -13.88 11.11 -1.42
N VAL A 151 -13.89 10.13 -0.51
CA VAL A 151 -14.96 10.02 0.50
C VAL A 151 -14.89 11.17 1.49
N SER A 152 -16.04 11.67 1.93
CA SER A 152 -16.13 12.95 2.64
C SER A 152 -15.81 12.90 4.14
N GLY A 153 -15.66 11.69 4.71
CA GLY A 153 -15.27 11.48 6.10
C GLY A 153 -13.82 11.87 6.41
N VAL A 154 -13.49 11.98 7.70
CA VAL A 154 -12.09 12.04 8.17
C VAL A 154 -11.42 10.67 8.03
N SER A 155 -12.17 9.57 8.16
CA SER A 155 -11.67 8.24 7.82
C SER A 155 -11.68 8.05 6.30
N LYS A 156 -10.57 7.53 5.76
CA LYS A 156 -10.31 7.39 4.30
C LYS A 156 -10.02 5.94 3.91
N ALA A 157 -9.47 5.16 4.82
CA ALA A 157 -9.22 3.74 4.62
C ALA A 157 -10.52 2.93 4.59
N PHE A 158 -10.54 1.88 3.78
CA PHE A 158 -11.70 1.00 3.59
C PHE A 158 -11.29 -0.47 3.56
N VAL A 159 -12.21 -1.34 3.94
CA VAL A 159 -12.14 -2.79 3.69
C VAL A 159 -13.14 -3.15 2.60
N SER A 160 -12.67 -3.76 1.52
CA SER A 160 -13.50 -4.17 0.40
C SER A 160 -14.49 -5.30 0.74
N GLY A 161 -15.47 -5.52 -0.15
CA GLY A 161 -16.13 -6.83 -0.22
C GLY A 161 -15.17 -7.95 -0.64
N PRO A 162 -15.67 -9.20 -0.78
CA PRO A 162 -14.86 -10.35 -1.20
C PRO A 162 -14.20 -10.09 -2.56
N CYS A 163 -12.93 -10.45 -2.68
CA CYS A 163 -12.15 -10.28 -3.91
C CYS A 163 -11.53 -11.60 -4.39
N ARG A 164 -11.44 -11.73 -5.71
CA ARG A 164 -10.65 -12.77 -6.38
C ARG A 164 -9.34 -12.17 -6.88
N TYR A 165 -8.25 -12.90 -6.67
CA TYR A 165 -6.93 -12.51 -7.15
C TYR A 165 -6.74 -12.91 -8.62
N ASN A 166 -6.31 -11.94 -9.42
CA ASN A 166 -5.95 -12.08 -10.82
C ASN A 166 -4.43 -12.19 -10.97
N LYS A 167 -3.96 -12.59 -12.15
CA LYS A 167 -2.52 -12.56 -12.47
C LYS A 167 -2.01 -11.10 -12.44
N TYR A 168 -0.72 -10.91 -12.25
CA TYR A 168 -0.05 -9.59 -12.26
C TYR A 168 -0.39 -8.67 -11.09
N GLY A 169 -0.78 -9.22 -9.93
CA GLY A 169 -0.92 -8.45 -8.69
C GLY A 169 -2.25 -7.71 -8.54
N SER A 170 -3.19 -7.86 -9.47
CA SER A 170 -4.51 -7.26 -9.35
C SER A 170 -5.52 -8.13 -8.60
N VAL A 171 -6.53 -7.50 -8.02
CA VAL A 171 -7.72 -8.16 -7.48
C VAL A 171 -9.00 -7.52 -8.01
N ASN A 172 -10.03 -8.35 -8.18
CA ASN A 172 -11.38 -7.92 -8.55
C ASN A 172 -12.27 -8.11 -7.33
N CYS A 173 -12.80 -7.02 -6.79
CA CYS A 173 -13.60 -7.01 -5.57
C CYS A 173 -15.09 -6.86 -5.87
N GLU A 174 -15.91 -7.65 -5.17
CA GLU A 174 -17.36 -7.48 -5.10
C GLU A 174 -17.70 -6.30 -4.16
N PRO A 175 -18.86 -5.62 -4.34
CA PRO A 175 -19.23 -4.50 -3.49
C PRO A 175 -19.31 -4.82 -2.00
N GLY A 176 -18.62 -4.03 -1.18
CA GLY A 176 -18.57 -4.16 0.26
C GLY A 176 -19.75 -3.52 1.00
N THR A 177 -19.65 -3.55 2.33
CA THR A 177 -20.55 -2.79 3.24
C THR A 177 -19.86 -1.58 3.87
N ASP A 178 -18.59 -1.34 3.55
CA ASP A 178 -17.81 -0.22 4.06
C ASP A 178 -18.18 1.07 3.29
N PRO A 179 -18.71 2.12 3.96
CA PRO A 179 -19.07 3.36 3.29
C PRO A 179 -17.85 4.06 2.64
N ASN A 180 -16.63 3.78 3.12
CA ASN A 180 -15.41 4.37 2.55
C ASN A 180 -15.00 3.71 1.21
N ALA A 181 -15.61 2.58 0.83
CA ALA A 181 -15.39 1.93 -0.47
C ALA A 181 -16.28 2.48 -1.60
N GLN A 182 -17.15 3.45 -1.30
CA GLN A 182 -18.05 4.05 -2.29
C GLN A 182 -17.27 4.67 -3.47
N GLY A 183 -17.72 4.41 -4.70
CA GLY A 183 -17.08 4.86 -5.94
C GLY A 183 -15.97 3.92 -6.43
N VAL A 184 -15.24 3.26 -5.53
CA VAL A 184 -14.27 2.21 -5.88
C VAL A 184 -15.00 0.95 -6.32
N ASP A 185 -15.99 0.52 -5.54
CA ASP A 185 -16.74 -0.73 -5.75
C ASP A 185 -17.80 -0.68 -6.87
N GLN A 186 -18.01 0.48 -7.52
CA GLN A 186 -19.18 0.73 -8.38
C GLN A 186 -18.89 0.92 -9.89
N GLY A 187 -17.68 0.56 -10.34
CA GLY A 187 -17.43 0.24 -11.75
C GLY A 187 -17.31 1.42 -12.73
N LEU A 188 -16.98 2.64 -12.26
CA LEU A 188 -16.74 3.81 -13.13
C LEU A 188 -15.25 4.03 -13.49
N GLY A 189 -14.45 2.97 -13.58
CA GLY A 189 -13.11 3.06 -14.21
C GLY A 189 -11.99 2.16 -13.68
N ILE A 190 -12.16 1.45 -12.57
CA ILE A 190 -11.11 0.57 -12.01
C ILE A 190 -11.65 -0.85 -11.86
N ALA A 191 -11.51 -1.66 -12.90
CA ALA A 191 -11.90 -3.07 -12.87
C ALA A 191 -10.94 -3.96 -12.07
N GLU A 192 -9.73 -3.45 -11.75
CA GLU A 192 -8.63 -4.19 -11.13
C GLU A 192 -7.88 -3.30 -10.11
N LEU A 193 -7.93 -3.64 -8.81
CA LEU A 193 -7.14 -2.97 -7.77
C LEU A 193 -5.76 -3.62 -7.66
N ARG A 194 -4.67 -2.84 -7.74
CA ARG A 194 -3.29 -3.36 -7.68
C ARG A 194 -2.79 -3.49 -6.24
N CYS A 195 -2.44 -4.71 -5.85
CA CYS A 195 -1.88 -5.03 -4.54
C CYS A 195 -0.42 -4.56 -4.45
N TYR A 196 -0.04 -3.96 -3.30
CA TYR A 196 1.34 -3.55 -2.98
C TYR A 196 2.03 -2.65 -4.03
N SER A 197 1.27 -1.94 -4.87
CA SER A 197 1.81 -1.34 -6.09
C SER A 197 2.79 -0.17 -5.91
N ALA A 198 3.52 0.10 -7.00
CA ALA A 198 4.75 0.88 -7.05
C ALA A 198 4.52 2.42 -6.94
N PRO A 199 5.60 3.25 -6.88
CA PRO A 199 5.49 4.68 -6.61
C PRO A 199 4.56 5.43 -7.57
N GLY A 200 3.61 6.20 -7.03
CA GLY A 200 2.63 7.00 -7.77
C GLY A 200 1.19 6.48 -7.61
N GLU A 201 1.00 5.17 -7.41
CA GLU A 201 -0.30 4.57 -7.14
C GLU A 201 -0.67 4.61 -5.64
N ILE A 202 -1.96 4.37 -5.35
CA ILE A 202 -2.47 4.14 -3.99
C ILE A 202 -2.53 2.61 -3.80
N PRO A 203 -1.56 1.99 -3.10
CA PRO A 203 -1.53 0.53 -2.96
C PRO A 203 -2.70 0.05 -2.09
N VAL A 204 -3.19 -1.15 -2.39
CA VAL A 204 -4.09 -1.90 -1.50
C VAL A 204 -3.38 -3.11 -0.92
N PHE A 205 -3.80 -3.54 0.28
CA PHE A 205 -3.17 -4.64 1.01
C PHE A 205 -4.12 -5.84 1.10
N PRO A 206 -3.87 -6.93 0.33
CA PRO A 206 -4.74 -8.10 0.32
C PRO A 206 -4.58 -8.93 1.58
N PHE A 207 -5.70 -9.45 2.10
CA PHE A 207 -5.71 -10.34 3.26
C PHE A 207 -6.87 -11.37 3.19
N HIS A 208 -6.73 -12.48 3.89
CA HIS A 208 -7.84 -13.43 4.10
C HIS A 208 -8.69 -13.00 5.30
N TRP A 209 -10.01 -13.17 5.22
CA TRP A 209 -10.93 -12.72 6.27
C TRP A 209 -10.63 -13.31 7.66
N GLU A 210 -10.25 -14.59 7.72
CA GLU A 210 -9.89 -15.24 8.99
C GLU A 210 -8.60 -14.67 9.61
N CYS A 211 -7.65 -14.22 8.78
CA CYS A 211 -6.46 -13.53 9.27
C CYS A 211 -6.81 -12.14 9.84
N TYR A 212 -7.78 -11.45 9.25
CA TYR A 212 -8.26 -10.15 9.74
C TYR A 212 -9.00 -10.27 11.08
N LYS A 213 -9.75 -11.36 11.31
CA LYS A 213 -10.32 -11.65 12.65
C LYS A 213 -9.25 -11.91 13.70
N LEU A 214 -8.16 -12.62 13.35
CA LEU A 214 -7.03 -12.82 14.27
C LEU A 214 -6.33 -11.51 14.61
N LEU A 215 -6.13 -10.64 13.61
CA LEU A 215 -5.60 -9.30 13.82
C LEU A 215 -6.53 -8.47 14.72
N ALA A 216 -7.84 -8.47 14.48
CA ALA A 216 -8.82 -7.82 15.36
C ALA A 216 -8.70 -8.32 16.80
N GLN A 217 -8.53 -9.63 16.99
CA GLN A 217 -8.40 -10.24 18.31
C GLN A 217 -7.07 -9.89 18.99
N ALA A 218 -5.98 -9.73 18.24
CA ALA A 218 -4.70 -9.26 18.78
C ALA A 218 -4.76 -7.78 19.17
N LEU A 219 -5.40 -6.93 18.35
CA LEU A 219 -5.50 -5.48 18.57
C LEU A 219 -6.55 -5.08 19.62
N THR A 220 -7.67 -5.79 19.72
CA THR A 220 -8.84 -5.37 20.53
C THR A 220 -9.25 -6.38 21.61
N GLY A 221 -8.62 -7.57 21.64
CA GLY A 221 -9.05 -8.69 22.48
C GLY A 221 -10.32 -9.41 21.97
N SER A 222 -10.90 -8.99 20.85
CA SER A 222 -12.13 -9.53 20.26
C SER A 222 -11.99 -9.77 18.76
N SER A 223 -12.63 -10.81 18.23
CA SER A 223 -12.68 -11.07 16.78
C SER A 223 -13.61 -10.12 16.01
N ASN A 224 -14.20 -9.12 16.67
CA ASN A 224 -14.98 -8.06 16.04
C ASN A 224 -14.07 -7.07 15.31
N THR A 225 -14.04 -7.16 13.97
CA THR A 225 -13.23 -6.31 13.09
C THR A 225 -13.63 -4.84 13.12
N GLY A 226 -14.85 -4.50 13.54
CA GLY A 226 -15.32 -3.11 13.66
C GLY A 226 -14.64 -2.28 14.75
N GLY A 227 -13.78 -2.88 15.58
CA GLY A 227 -12.94 -2.18 16.56
C GLY A 227 -11.57 -1.74 16.04
N ILE A 228 -11.25 -2.01 14.76
CA ILE A 228 -9.99 -1.61 14.12
C ILE A 228 -10.13 -0.21 13.51
N ASP A 229 -9.22 0.70 13.85
CA ASP A 229 -9.02 1.94 13.11
C ASP A 229 -8.31 1.61 11.78
N LYS A 230 -9.06 1.73 10.68
CA LYS A 230 -8.60 1.35 9.34
C LYS A 230 -7.51 2.29 8.84
N ASP A 231 -7.53 3.57 9.21
CA ASP A 231 -6.57 4.57 8.74
C ASP A 231 -5.21 4.37 9.41
N VAL A 232 -5.21 4.12 10.72
CA VAL A 232 -4.01 3.72 11.46
C VAL A 232 -3.46 2.40 10.92
N LEU A 233 -4.31 1.40 10.67
CA LEU A 233 -3.86 0.13 10.11
C LEU A 233 -3.29 0.27 8.70
N TYR A 234 -3.92 1.07 7.82
CA TYR A 234 -3.44 1.34 6.48
C TYR A 234 -2.07 2.02 6.51
N GLY A 235 -1.88 3.02 7.38
CA GLY A 235 -0.59 3.66 7.61
C GLY A 235 0.48 2.68 8.10
N VAL A 236 0.14 1.76 9.00
CA VAL A 236 1.07 0.69 9.44
C VAL A 236 1.47 -0.23 8.29
N MET A 237 0.51 -0.79 7.54
CA MET A 237 0.81 -1.67 6.41
C MET A 237 1.64 -0.96 5.33
N ARG A 238 1.26 0.28 4.97
CA ARG A 238 2.00 1.10 4.02
C ARG A 238 3.43 1.39 4.47
N SER A 239 3.65 1.68 5.75
CA SER A 239 5.01 1.88 6.31
C SER A 239 5.90 0.63 6.30
N LYS A 240 5.33 -0.54 5.95
CA LYS A 240 6.02 -1.83 5.80
C LYS A 240 6.01 -2.36 4.36
N THR A 241 5.68 -1.54 3.37
CA THR A 241 5.71 -1.95 1.95
C THR A 241 6.97 -1.41 1.28
N GLY A 242 7.81 -2.29 0.74
CA GLY A 242 8.99 -1.92 -0.05
C GLY A 242 8.67 -1.63 -1.52
N ARG A 243 9.72 -1.35 -2.32
CA ARG A 243 9.57 -0.96 -3.73
C ARG A 243 9.38 -2.20 -4.59
N SER A 244 8.14 -2.39 -5.05
CA SER A 244 7.72 -3.56 -5.85
C SER A 244 7.74 -4.89 -5.08
N ASP A 245 7.50 -4.83 -3.77
CA ASP A 245 7.26 -6.03 -2.96
C ASP A 245 5.90 -6.64 -3.30
N ASN A 246 5.77 -7.95 -3.12
CA ASN A 246 4.52 -8.71 -3.28
C ASN A 246 3.93 -9.16 -1.93
N MET A 247 4.42 -8.59 -0.84
CA MET A 247 4.08 -8.85 0.57
C MET A 247 4.53 -7.66 1.44
N LEU A 248 4.24 -7.67 2.75
CA LEU A 248 4.82 -6.70 3.67
C LEU A 248 6.23 -7.13 4.14
N GLY A 249 7.12 -6.16 4.37
CA GLY A 249 8.42 -6.32 5.00
C GLY A 249 8.34 -6.59 6.51
N ILE A 250 7.72 -7.70 6.88
CA ILE A 250 7.55 -8.22 8.25
C ILE A 250 7.90 -9.71 8.29
N CYS A 251 8.21 -10.26 9.46
CA CYS A 251 8.57 -11.67 9.58
C CYS A 251 7.31 -12.54 9.69
N TYR A 252 7.11 -13.45 8.73
CA TYR A 252 5.96 -14.38 8.68
C TYR A 252 6.24 -15.77 9.27
N ASP A 253 7.42 -15.97 9.85
CA ASP A 253 7.87 -17.21 10.48
C ASP A 253 7.83 -17.10 12.01
N GLU A 254 7.61 -18.23 12.68
CA GLU A 254 7.74 -18.32 14.13
C GLU A 254 9.23 -18.30 14.52
N PRO A 255 9.63 -17.54 15.57
CA PRO A 255 11.02 -17.46 16.01
C PRO A 255 11.67 -18.82 16.25
N GLY A 256 12.68 -19.13 15.43
CA GLY A 256 13.46 -20.35 15.54
C GLY A 256 12.88 -21.57 14.80
N THR A 257 11.82 -21.43 14.01
CA THR A 257 11.39 -22.46 13.04
C THR A 257 12.54 -22.87 12.12
N ALA A 258 12.67 -24.17 11.88
CA ALA A 258 13.71 -24.74 11.03
C ALA A 258 13.56 -24.29 9.56
N LYS A 259 14.67 -24.14 8.84
CA LYS A 259 14.68 -23.56 7.48
C LYS A 259 13.76 -24.28 6.48
N ASP A 260 13.56 -25.58 6.63
CA ASP A 260 12.70 -26.41 5.76
C ASP A 260 11.20 -26.29 6.09
N ALA A 261 10.87 -25.55 7.15
CA ALA A 261 9.51 -25.23 7.60
C ALA A 261 9.22 -23.71 7.62
N GLN A 262 10.17 -22.89 7.15
CA GLN A 262 9.98 -21.46 6.94
C GLN A 262 9.16 -21.20 5.66
N LEU A 263 8.54 -20.03 5.59
CA LEU A 263 7.76 -19.59 4.44
C LEU A 263 8.67 -19.31 3.22
N GLU A 264 8.64 -20.18 2.22
CA GLU A 264 9.38 -19.95 0.96
C GLU A 264 8.68 -18.90 0.09
N VAL A 265 9.12 -17.64 0.20
CA VAL A 265 8.65 -16.53 -0.64
C VAL A 265 9.29 -16.64 -2.03
N GLY A 266 8.50 -17.06 -3.02
CA GLY A 266 8.91 -17.17 -4.42
C GLY A 266 8.27 -16.14 -5.34
N ARG A 267 8.56 -16.26 -6.65
CA ARG A 267 7.80 -15.56 -7.72
C ARG A 267 6.34 -16.01 -7.81
N ALA A 268 6.05 -17.23 -7.36
CA ALA A 268 4.72 -17.82 -7.33
C ALA A 268 4.60 -18.74 -6.11
N TRP A 269 3.39 -18.93 -5.60
CA TRP A 269 3.16 -19.87 -4.49
C TRP A 269 3.47 -21.31 -4.90
N ARG A 270 4.15 -22.06 -4.02
CA ARG A 270 4.47 -23.48 -4.22
C ARG A 270 3.89 -24.33 -3.10
N SER A 271 3.21 -25.40 -3.46
CA SER A 271 2.56 -26.33 -2.53
C SER A 271 3.50 -27.50 -2.25
N HIS A 272 4.22 -27.43 -1.14
CA HIS A 272 5.24 -28.42 -0.75
C HIS A 272 4.70 -29.45 0.27
N PRO A 273 4.84 -30.77 0.00
CA PRO A 273 4.50 -31.80 0.98
C PRO A 273 5.23 -31.62 2.32
N GLY A 274 4.50 -31.78 3.42
CA GLY A 274 4.98 -31.53 4.78
C GLY A 274 4.84 -30.07 5.24
N GLN A 275 4.37 -29.15 4.38
CA GLN A 275 4.07 -27.75 4.74
C GLN A 275 2.57 -27.44 4.72
N GLU A 276 1.71 -28.47 4.81
CA GLU A 276 0.24 -28.37 4.79
C GLU A 276 -0.29 -27.40 5.86
N PHE A 277 0.40 -27.31 6.99
CA PHE A 277 0.03 -26.39 8.07
C PHE A 277 -0.02 -24.92 7.63
N LEU A 278 0.75 -24.49 6.62
CA LEU A 278 0.75 -23.09 6.15
C LEU A 278 -0.61 -22.65 5.55
N VAL A 279 -1.38 -23.60 5.01
CA VAL A 279 -2.67 -23.36 4.33
C VAL A 279 -3.88 -23.90 5.11
N CYS A 280 -3.68 -24.55 6.27
CA CYS A 280 -4.78 -24.87 7.16
C CYS A 280 -5.46 -23.61 7.69
N SER A 281 -6.79 -23.57 7.69
CA SER A 281 -7.55 -22.46 8.29
C SER A 281 -7.12 -22.24 9.74
N PRO A 282 -6.69 -21.03 10.13
CA PRO A 282 -6.27 -20.76 11.51
C PRO A 282 -7.47 -20.52 12.44
N SER A 283 -8.70 -20.72 11.96
CA SER A 283 -9.93 -20.53 12.71
C SER A 283 -10.11 -21.58 13.82
N PRO A 284 -10.89 -21.31 14.88
CA PRO A 284 -11.29 -22.33 15.84
C PRO A 284 -12.38 -23.24 15.24
N GLU A 285 -12.03 -24.49 14.93
CA GLU A 285 -12.99 -25.47 14.39
C GLU A 285 -13.63 -26.36 15.48
N PRO A 286 -14.91 -26.76 15.34
CA PRO A 286 -15.59 -27.65 16.30
C PRO A 286 -15.01 -29.08 16.38
N GLN A 287 -14.33 -29.57 15.35
CA GLN A 287 -13.69 -30.89 15.37
C GLN A 287 -12.38 -30.84 16.16
N LEU A 288 -11.49 -29.92 15.77
CA LEU A 288 -10.27 -29.57 16.50
C LEU A 288 -10.54 -29.29 17.98
N SER A 289 -11.52 -28.43 18.28
CA SER A 289 -11.90 -28.09 19.66
C SER A 289 -12.34 -29.29 20.48
N ARG A 290 -12.95 -30.33 19.87
CA ARG A 290 -13.28 -31.58 20.57
C ARG A 290 -12.05 -32.43 20.82
N GLN A 291 -11.14 -32.52 19.85
CA GLN A 291 -9.88 -33.27 19.99
C GLN A 291 -8.99 -32.64 21.06
N VAL A 292 -8.75 -31.33 21.01
CA VAL A 292 -7.99 -30.61 22.04
C VAL A 292 -8.64 -30.77 23.42
N ARG A 293 -9.97 -30.65 23.56
CA ARG A 293 -10.66 -30.90 24.85
C ARG A 293 -10.58 -32.35 25.32
N SER A 294 -10.32 -33.32 24.43
CA SER A 294 -10.01 -34.71 24.79
C SER A 294 -8.58 -34.83 25.30
N ASP A 295 -7.61 -34.29 24.56
CA ASP A 295 -6.19 -34.34 24.92
C ASP A 295 -5.89 -33.57 26.21
N LEU A 296 -6.61 -32.46 26.43
CA LEU A 296 -6.59 -31.72 27.69
C LEU A 296 -7.07 -32.53 28.90
N ARG A 297 -7.71 -33.71 28.75
CA ARG A 297 -8.13 -34.55 29.90
C ARG A 297 -6.97 -35.18 30.65
N HIS A 298 -5.79 -35.30 30.05
CA HIS A 298 -4.60 -35.83 30.69
C HIS A 298 -4.12 -34.92 31.84
N ASP A 299 -3.36 -35.49 32.79
CA ASP A 299 -2.83 -34.76 33.95
C ASP A 299 -1.48 -34.07 33.67
N PHE A 300 -0.87 -34.37 32.51
CA PHE A 300 0.43 -33.86 32.05
C PHE A 300 1.57 -34.10 33.05
N ALA A 301 1.55 -35.26 33.73
CA ALA A 301 2.51 -35.60 34.77
C ALA A 301 3.97 -35.51 34.28
N LEU A 302 4.82 -34.89 35.11
CA LEU A 302 6.26 -34.77 34.87
C LEU A 302 7.06 -35.74 35.77
N PRO A 303 8.28 -36.12 35.37
CA PRO A 303 9.19 -36.86 36.25
C PRO A 303 9.49 -36.08 37.54
N ILE A 304 9.53 -36.79 38.66
CA ILE A 304 9.88 -36.20 39.97
C ILE A 304 11.32 -35.68 39.92
N VAL A 305 11.53 -34.44 40.36
CA VAL A 305 12.88 -33.86 40.48
C VAL A 305 13.61 -34.50 41.66
N ASP A 306 14.81 -35.01 41.41
CA ASP A 306 15.70 -35.47 42.47
C ASP A 306 16.24 -34.26 43.28
N SER A 307 15.66 -34.07 44.46
CA SER A 307 16.07 -33.04 45.42
C SER A 307 17.52 -33.18 45.91
N THR A 308 18.13 -34.36 45.79
CA THR A 308 19.53 -34.58 46.21
C THR A 308 20.55 -33.98 45.23
N LEU A 309 20.13 -33.64 44.00
CA LEU A 309 21.00 -32.95 43.04
C LEU A 309 21.39 -31.54 43.49
N GLY A 310 20.57 -30.89 44.33
CA GLY A 310 20.86 -29.55 44.86
C GLY A 310 22.14 -29.49 45.68
N SER A 311 22.54 -30.58 46.35
CA SER A 311 23.80 -30.62 47.12
C SER A 311 25.06 -30.73 46.25
N LYS A 312 24.92 -30.80 44.93
CA LYS A 312 26.02 -30.77 43.95
C LYS A 312 26.22 -29.39 43.32
N VAL A 313 25.39 -28.41 43.69
CA VAL A 313 25.41 -27.05 43.15
C VAL A 313 26.33 -26.20 44.03
N GLU A 314 27.53 -25.92 43.54
CA GLU A 314 28.53 -25.14 44.30
C GLU A 314 28.22 -23.63 44.33
N THR A 315 27.60 -23.10 43.28
CA THR A 315 27.21 -21.68 43.20
C THR A 315 26.03 -21.52 42.24
N ASP A 316 24.97 -20.85 42.68
CA ASP A 316 23.83 -20.48 41.85
C ASP A 316 23.35 -19.08 42.26
N PHE A 317 23.61 -18.09 41.40
CA PHE A 317 23.35 -16.68 41.70
C PHE A 317 21.86 -16.34 41.83
N PHE A 318 20.96 -17.18 41.28
CA PHE A 318 19.52 -16.94 41.31
C PHE A 318 18.87 -17.30 42.66
N VAL A 319 19.57 -18.03 43.54
CA VAL A 319 19.12 -18.35 44.91
C VAL A 319 18.84 -17.09 45.75
N HIS A 320 19.50 -15.97 45.42
CA HIS A 320 19.36 -14.70 46.13
C HIS A 320 18.30 -13.76 45.53
N LEU A 321 17.69 -14.12 44.40
CA LEU A 321 16.68 -13.28 43.74
C LEU A 321 15.31 -13.51 44.41
N PRO A 322 14.61 -12.45 44.90
CA PRO A 322 13.28 -12.59 45.49
C PRO A 322 12.29 -13.26 44.52
N PRO A 323 11.44 -14.21 44.97
CA PRO A 323 10.55 -14.97 44.09
C PRO A 323 9.70 -14.12 43.16
N ASP A 324 9.18 -12.98 43.63
CA ASP A 324 8.35 -12.08 42.83
C ASP A 324 9.13 -11.42 41.67
N LEU A 325 10.42 -11.12 41.87
CA LEU A 325 11.31 -10.60 40.83
C LEU A 325 11.76 -11.72 39.89
N THR A 326 12.00 -12.92 40.43
CA THR A 326 12.30 -14.12 39.65
C THR A 326 11.17 -14.43 38.68
N ASP A 327 9.93 -14.57 39.15
CA ASP A 327 8.79 -14.90 38.30
C ASP A 327 8.54 -13.79 37.25
N GLN A 328 8.66 -12.50 37.61
CA GLN A 328 8.56 -11.38 36.66
C GLN A 328 9.62 -11.41 35.55
N VAL A 329 10.90 -11.63 35.90
CA VAL A 329 11.99 -11.70 34.91
C VAL A 329 11.83 -12.92 34.00
N LEU A 330 11.46 -14.07 34.57
CA LEU A 330 11.28 -15.30 33.80
C LEU A 330 10.04 -15.28 32.88
N LEU A 331 9.04 -14.44 33.20
CA LEU A 331 7.92 -14.12 32.31
C LEU A 331 8.30 -13.19 31.14
N LEU A 332 9.53 -12.68 31.05
CA LEU A 332 10.04 -11.91 29.90
C LEU A 332 10.92 -12.75 28.95
N LEU A 333 11.31 -13.96 29.36
CA LEU A 333 12.16 -14.85 28.54
C LEU A 333 11.32 -15.65 27.54
N ASP A 334 11.83 -15.82 26.31
CA ASP A 334 11.28 -16.76 25.33
C ASP A 334 11.40 -18.23 25.82
N HIS A 335 10.76 -19.15 25.10
CA HIS A 335 10.78 -20.57 25.46
C HIS A 335 12.21 -21.16 25.55
N ARG A 336 13.08 -20.88 24.57
CA ARG A 336 14.44 -21.44 24.50
C ARG A 336 15.34 -20.85 25.56
N ALA A 337 15.26 -19.54 25.78
CA ALA A 337 15.98 -18.85 26.84
C ALA A 337 15.58 -19.37 28.23
N LEU A 338 14.27 -19.52 28.48
CA LEU A 338 13.77 -20.09 29.74
C LEU A 338 14.26 -21.53 29.95
N ILE A 339 14.07 -22.43 28.97
CA ILE A 339 14.51 -23.82 29.12
C ILE A 339 16.04 -23.93 29.27
N SER A 340 16.81 -23.11 28.56
CA SER A 340 18.28 -23.06 28.72
C SER A 340 18.67 -22.62 30.13
N LEU A 341 17.99 -21.61 30.68
CA LEU A 341 18.21 -21.15 32.05
C LEU A 341 17.79 -22.19 33.10
N LEU A 342 16.68 -22.92 32.88
CA LEU A 342 16.26 -24.04 33.74
C LEU A 342 17.12 -25.31 33.58
N ASN A 343 18.00 -25.36 32.58
CA ASN A 343 19.04 -26.38 32.48
C ASN A 343 20.35 -25.92 33.16
N ALA A 344 20.60 -24.60 33.22
CA ALA A 344 21.79 -24.02 33.83
C ALA A 344 21.68 -23.77 35.35
N SER A 345 20.49 -23.41 35.85
CA SER A 345 20.22 -23.20 37.28
C SER A 345 19.31 -24.31 37.83
N TRP A 346 19.85 -25.13 38.72
CA TRP A 346 19.07 -26.13 39.46
C TRP A 346 18.04 -25.47 40.37
N SER A 347 18.37 -24.31 40.97
CA SER A 347 17.49 -23.65 41.94
C SER A 347 16.22 -23.14 41.26
N LEU A 348 16.36 -22.48 40.11
CA LEU A 348 15.23 -22.08 39.27
C LEU A 348 14.48 -23.29 38.71
N HIS A 349 15.19 -24.35 38.29
CA HIS A 349 14.55 -25.59 37.84
C HIS A 349 13.63 -26.16 38.92
N PHE A 350 14.13 -26.30 40.14
CA PHE A 350 13.43 -26.89 41.27
C PHE A 350 12.23 -26.03 41.70
N GLN A 351 12.44 -24.72 41.89
CA GLN A 351 11.39 -23.76 42.23
C GLN A 351 10.25 -23.80 41.20
N LEU A 352 10.57 -23.68 39.91
CA LEU A 352 9.55 -23.66 38.87
C LEU A 352 8.99 -25.04 38.52
N HIS A 353 9.57 -26.16 38.95
CA HIS A 353 9.01 -27.47 38.61
C HIS A 353 7.57 -27.66 39.14
N SER A 354 7.27 -27.08 40.31
CA SER A 354 5.94 -27.17 40.96
C SER A 354 5.18 -25.84 41.03
N ASN A 355 5.71 -24.74 40.49
CA ASN A 355 5.03 -23.44 40.50
C ASN A 355 3.89 -23.37 39.47
N GLY A 356 2.74 -23.96 39.80
CA GLY A 356 1.58 -24.03 38.91
C GLY A 356 1.04 -22.64 38.50
N ASN A 357 1.18 -21.62 39.34
CA ASN A 357 0.72 -20.26 39.05
C ASN A 357 1.56 -19.63 37.94
N PHE A 358 2.89 -19.66 38.06
CA PHE A 358 3.81 -19.16 37.03
C PHE A 358 3.52 -19.77 35.65
N TRP A 359 3.39 -21.10 35.57
CA TRP A 359 3.12 -21.74 34.27
C TRP A 359 1.73 -21.44 33.73
N LYS A 360 0.72 -21.28 34.60
CA LYS A 360 -0.61 -20.85 34.17
C LYS A 360 -0.59 -19.43 33.60
N GLU A 361 0.07 -18.49 34.28
CA GLU A 361 0.26 -17.12 33.81
C GLU A 361 1.06 -17.08 32.50
N ARG A 362 2.14 -17.86 32.41
CA ARG A 362 2.94 -18.00 31.19
C ARG A 362 2.12 -18.55 30.01
N ILE A 363 1.27 -19.56 30.21
CA ILE A 363 0.36 -20.03 29.14
C ILE A 363 -0.62 -18.91 28.73
N GLN A 364 -1.17 -18.15 29.69
CA GLN A 364 -2.10 -17.06 29.40
C GLN A 364 -1.45 -15.91 28.61
N LYS A 365 -0.17 -15.63 28.88
CA LYS A 365 0.61 -14.55 28.25
C LYS A 365 1.25 -14.94 26.92
N GLU A 366 1.91 -16.10 26.85
CA GLU A 366 2.75 -16.54 25.72
C GLU A 366 1.97 -17.35 24.67
N MET A 367 0.82 -17.94 25.04
CA MET A 367 -0.01 -18.76 24.13
C MET A 367 -1.43 -18.18 23.92
N PRO A 368 -1.63 -16.86 23.72
CA PRO A 368 -2.96 -16.26 23.58
C PRO A 368 -3.69 -16.74 22.31
N TRP A 369 -2.93 -17.16 21.28
CA TRP A 369 -3.43 -17.81 20.07
C TRP A 369 -4.03 -19.22 20.31
N PHE A 370 -3.69 -19.90 21.40
CA PHE A 370 -4.23 -21.23 21.69
C PHE A 370 -5.62 -21.14 22.34
N PHE A 371 -6.61 -20.65 21.59
CA PHE A 371 -7.95 -20.30 22.07
C PHE A 371 -8.65 -21.43 22.86
N GLU A 372 -8.50 -22.67 22.42
CA GLU A 372 -9.07 -23.87 23.03
C GLU A 372 -8.46 -24.11 24.44
N LEU A 373 -7.16 -23.83 24.59
CA LEU A 373 -6.45 -23.87 25.88
C LEU A 373 -6.80 -22.65 26.76
N GLN A 374 -6.95 -21.46 26.18
CA GLN A 374 -7.38 -20.26 26.92
C GLN A 374 -8.80 -20.40 27.47
N GLU A 375 -9.74 -20.97 26.71
CA GLU A 375 -11.09 -21.31 27.18
C GLU A 375 -11.02 -22.30 28.36
N PHE A 376 -10.21 -23.36 28.21
CA PHE A 376 -9.98 -24.34 29.27
C PHE A 376 -9.43 -23.71 30.56
N LEU A 377 -8.45 -22.80 30.48
CA LEU A 377 -7.88 -22.12 31.66
C LEU A 377 -8.85 -21.16 32.37
N ARG A 378 -9.84 -20.62 31.66
CA ARG A 378 -10.89 -19.73 32.19
C ARG A 378 -12.02 -20.49 32.89
N ALA A 379 -12.22 -21.78 32.59
CA ALA A 379 -13.24 -22.59 33.25
C ALA A 379 -12.91 -22.79 34.76
N LYS A 380 -13.90 -22.59 35.64
CA LYS A 380 -13.67 -22.48 37.09
C LYS A 380 -13.14 -23.74 37.79
N ASN A 381 -13.30 -24.93 37.18
CA ASN A 381 -13.02 -26.23 37.81
C ASN A 381 -11.97 -27.07 37.06
N SER A 382 -11.30 -26.52 36.05
CA SER A 382 -10.47 -27.29 35.09
C SER A 382 -9.00 -27.46 35.46
N THR A 383 -8.46 -26.55 36.29
CA THR A 383 -7.00 -26.37 36.46
C THR A 383 -6.43 -26.88 37.79
N SER A 384 -7.25 -27.24 38.78
CA SER A 384 -6.80 -27.48 40.16
C SER A 384 -6.01 -28.78 40.40
N THR A 385 -5.97 -29.71 39.45
CA THR A 385 -5.32 -31.03 39.63
C THR A 385 -4.20 -31.32 38.63
N LYS A 386 -3.89 -30.40 37.71
CA LYS A 386 -3.02 -30.68 36.56
C LYS A 386 -1.66 -30.03 36.69
N ASN A 387 -0.64 -30.69 36.14
CA ASN A 387 0.70 -30.13 36.08
C ASN A 387 0.77 -29.05 34.99
N MET A 388 0.72 -27.77 35.38
CA MET A 388 0.75 -26.64 34.45
C MET A 388 2.07 -26.55 33.65
N LYS A 389 3.20 -27.01 34.20
CA LYS A 389 4.49 -27.08 33.48
C LYS A 389 4.43 -28.12 32.37
N GLY A 390 3.91 -29.31 32.66
CA GLY A 390 3.72 -30.37 31.67
C GLY A 390 2.71 -29.96 30.59
N LEU A 391 1.64 -29.26 30.97
CA LEU A 391 0.66 -28.70 30.03
C LEU A 391 1.30 -27.66 29.10
N TYR A 392 2.14 -26.74 29.62
CA TYR A 392 2.89 -25.79 28.81
C TYR A 392 3.86 -26.48 27.84
N LEU A 393 4.65 -27.44 28.32
CA LEU A 393 5.62 -28.18 27.50
C LEU A 393 4.93 -29.01 26.41
N TRP A 394 3.80 -29.64 26.72
CA TRP A 394 2.97 -30.33 25.72
C TRP A 394 2.42 -29.35 24.68
N ALA A 395 1.82 -28.24 25.13
CA ALA A 395 1.21 -27.25 24.24
C ALA A 395 2.26 -26.67 23.28
N GLU A 396 3.46 -26.38 23.76
CA GLU A 396 4.59 -25.96 22.95
C GLU A 396 4.95 -27.04 21.92
N GLN A 397 5.23 -28.27 22.37
CA GLN A 397 5.69 -29.37 21.51
C GLN A 397 4.71 -29.74 20.38
N VAL A 398 3.39 -29.67 20.63
CA VAL A 398 2.38 -30.03 19.62
C VAL A 398 2.05 -28.88 18.66
N THR A 399 2.40 -27.63 18.98
CA THR A 399 2.01 -26.44 18.19
C THR A 399 3.17 -25.72 17.49
N ILE A 400 4.44 -26.04 17.80
CA ILE A 400 5.60 -25.51 17.06
C ILE A 400 5.46 -25.81 15.55
N PRO A 401 5.46 -24.78 14.68
CA PRO A 401 5.48 -24.96 13.22
C PRO A 401 6.75 -25.71 12.79
N ARG A 402 6.55 -26.85 12.11
CA ARG A 402 7.63 -27.71 11.59
C ARG A 402 7.15 -28.51 10.39
N LYS A 403 8.08 -28.93 9.54
CA LYS A 403 7.81 -29.79 8.40
C LYS A 403 7.30 -31.15 8.87
N GLY A 404 6.29 -31.68 8.18
CA GLY A 404 5.64 -32.94 8.53
C GLY A 404 4.79 -32.88 9.81
N LEU A 405 4.38 -31.69 10.26
CA LEU A 405 3.34 -31.57 11.28
C LEU A 405 1.99 -32.01 10.69
N THR A 406 1.35 -32.99 11.31
CA THR A 406 0.08 -33.56 10.85
C THR A 406 -1.09 -33.24 11.79
N TRP A 407 -2.31 -33.68 11.42
CA TRP A 407 -3.53 -33.51 12.19
C TRP A 407 -3.39 -34.03 13.64
N PRO A 408 -3.97 -33.37 14.67
CA PRO A 408 -4.90 -32.24 14.60
C PRO A 408 -4.28 -30.84 14.67
N TYR A 409 -2.99 -30.71 15.01
CA TYR A 409 -2.45 -29.44 15.50
C TYR A 409 -2.04 -28.42 14.41
N MET A 410 -2.11 -28.78 13.13
CA MET A 410 -1.71 -27.92 12.00
C MET A 410 -2.37 -26.54 12.00
N ALA A 411 -3.69 -26.47 12.19
CA ALA A 411 -4.44 -25.21 12.26
C ALA A 411 -3.97 -24.30 13.42
N ILE A 412 -3.61 -24.90 14.56
CA ILE A 412 -3.12 -24.17 15.74
C ILE A 412 -1.68 -23.66 15.49
N ALA A 413 -0.84 -24.46 14.83
CA ALA A 413 0.50 -24.03 14.42
C ALA A 413 0.46 -22.88 13.40
N ASN A 414 -0.47 -22.91 12.44
CA ASN A 414 -0.65 -21.77 11.53
C ASN A 414 -1.14 -20.53 12.28
N ARG A 415 -2.12 -20.70 13.18
CA ARG A 415 -2.65 -19.62 14.00
C ARG A 415 -1.58 -18.99 14.90
N ARG A 416 -0.68 -19.80 15.49
CA ARG A 416 0.49 -19.34 16.25
C ARG A 416 1.39 -18.45 15.40
N ARG A 417 1.81 -18.96 14.23
CA ARG A 417 2.65 -18.24 13.27
C ARG A 417 2.01 -16.90 12.84
N ILE A 418 0.74 -16.91 12.47
CA ILE A 418 -0.01 -15.71 12.06
C ILE A 418 -0.17 -14.73 13.25
N TRP A 419 -0.31 -15.23 14.48
CA TRP A 419 -0.39 -14.39 15.66
C TRP A 419 0.92 -13.62 15.92
N GLY A 420 2.08 -14.22 15.66
CA GLY A 420 3.38 -13.52 15.70
C GLY A 420 3.46 -12.36 14.70
N VAL A 421 2.80 -12.46 13.55
CA VAL A 421 2.64 -11.34 12.60
C VAL A 421 1.68 -10.28 13.14
N CYS A 422 0.55 -10.70 13.72
CA CYS A 422 -0.42 -9.79 14.33
C CYS A 422 0.20 -8.98 15.50
N GLN A 423 1.12 -9.58 16.26
CA GLN A 423 1.89 -8.89 17.31
C GLN A 423 2.82 -7.82 16.73
N GLN A 424 3.60 -8.15 15.69
CA GLN A 424 4.44 -7.15 14.99
C GLN A 424 3.62 -5.97 14.44
N ILE A 425 2.41 -6.21 13.94
CA ILE A 425 1.49 -5.16 13.50
C ILE A 425 0.95 -4.36 14.70
N SER A 426 0.61 -5.03 15.81
CA SER A 426 0.12 -4.41 17.05
C SER A 426 1.13 -3.43 17.66
N ASP A 427 2.41 -3.80 17.69
CA ASP A 427 3.49 -2.96 18.22
C ASP A 427 3.66 -1.64 17.45
N LEU A 428 3.27 -1.61 16.17
CA LEU A 428 3.29 -0.43 15.31
C LEU A 428 1.96 0.34 15.35
N TYR A 429 0.84 -0.37 15.47
CA TYR A 429 -0.52 0.18 15.50
C TYR A 429 -0.81 0.92 16.80
N MET A 430 -0.51 0.31 17.95
CA MET A 430 -0.87 0.86 19.27
C MET A 430 -0.27 2.27 19.51
N PRO A 431 1.02 2.56 19.23
CA PRO A 431 1.57 3.90 19.41
C PRO A 431 0.98 4.96 18.47
N LYS A 432 0.53 4.57 17.26
CA LYS A 432 -0.12 5.48 16.32
C LYS A 432 -1.57 5.79 16.75
N LEU A 433 -2.33 4.77 17.18
CA LEU A 433 -3.70 4.95 17.69
C LEU A 433 -3.77 5.87 18.91
N HIS A 434 -2.82 5.77 19.85
CA HIS A 434 -2.80 6.67 21.01
C HIS A 434 -2.55 8.14 20.64
N LYS A 435 -1.97 8.43 19.47
CA LYS A 435 -1.72 9.80 18.99
C LYS A 435 -2.91 10.41 18.25
N SER A 436 -3.71 9.61 17.54
CA SER A 436 -4.80 10.12 16.67
C SER A 436 -5.98 10.74 17.43
N HIS A 437 -6.19 10.39 18.70
CA HIS A 437 -7.39 10.77 19.47
C HIS A 437 -7.15 11.73 20.65
N LEU A 438 -6.00 12.39 20.74
CA LEU A 438 -5.67 13.24 21.88
C LEU A 438 -6.41 14.60 21.86
N GLY A 439 -7.23 14.83 22.89
CA GLY A 439 -7.65 16.17 23.35
C GLY A 439 -8.88 16.81 22.69
N VAL A 440 -9.35 16.31 21.54
CA VAL A 440 -10.48 16.89 20.79
C VAL A 440 -11.83 16.53 21.42
N GLN A 441 -12.73 17.50 21.59
CA GLN A 441 -14.10 17.25 22.04
C GLN A 441 -14.89 16.40 21.01
N PRO A 442 -15.66 15.38 21.44
CA PRO A 442 -16.48 14.55 20.54
C PRO A 442 -17.40 15.35 19.63
N ALA A 443 -17.97 16.46 20.13
CA ALA A 443 -18.83 17.35 19.34
C ALA A 443 -18.16 17.96 18.10
N ILE A 444 -16.82 18.08 18.09
CA ILE A 444 -16.02 18.48 16.92
C ILE A 444 -15.63 17.23 16.14
N HIS A 445 -15.00 16.26 16.81
CA HIS A 445 -14.44 15.04 16.19
C HIS A 445 -15.49 14.24 15.40
N ASP A 446 -16.66 13.99 15.98
CA ASP A 446 -17.68 13.10 15.41
C ASP A 446 -18.48 13.77 14.27
N GLN A 447 -18.34 15.09 14.10
CA GLN A 447 -18.96 15.87 13.02
C GLN A 447 -17.94 16.42 12.02
N ALA A 448 -16.65 16.17 12.27
CA ALA A 448 -15.56 16.55 11.40
C ALA A 448 -15.61 15.77 10.08
N SER A 449 -15.15 16.42 9.03
CA SER A 449 -15.20 15.91 7.66
C SER A 449 -14.05 16.48 6.85
N CYS A 450 -13.54 15.73 5.88
CA CYS A 450 -12.50 16.20 4.98
C CYS A 450 -12.85 15.79 3.56
N SER A 451 -13.45 16.69 2.77
CA SER A 451 -14.04 16.30 1.48
C SER A 451 -13.02 16.02 0.36
N TYR A 452 -11.77 16.49 0.47
CA TYR A 452 -10.76 16.39 -0.58
C TYR A 452 -9.34 16.57 -0.01
N ILE A 453 -8.37 15.77 -0.48
CA ILE A 453 -6.96 15.73 -0.03
C ILE A 453 -5.99 15.58 -1.21
N PRO A 454 -5.89 16.59 -2.10
CA PRO A 454 -5.04 16.58 -3.30
C PRO A 454 -3.55 16.35 -2.99
N ILE A 455 -2.83 15.81 -3.98
CA ILE A 455 -1.37 15.88 -4.04
C ILE A 455 -0.95 17.33 -4.32
N VAL A 456 -0.06 17.86 -3.47
CA VAL A 456 0.47 19.23 -3.56
C VAL A 456 1.97 19.28 -3.80
N SER A 457 2.66 18.14 -3.71
CA SER A 457 4.09 17.98 -4.04
C SER A 457 4.34 16.76 -4.92
N SER A 458 5.27 16.90 -5.87
CA SER A 458 5.61 15.90 -6.90
C SER A 458 7.13 15.91 -7.15
N PRO A 459 7.79 14.80 -7.55
CA PRO A 459 7.24 13.46 -7.72
C PRO A 459 6.80 12.87 -6.38
N PHE A 460 5.73 12.08 -6.41
CA PHE A 460 5.27 11.33 -5.25
C PHE A 460 6.07 10.03 -5.11
N SER A 461 7.36 10.16 -4.81
CA SER A 461 8.23 8.99 -4.60
C SER A 461 8.03 8.44 -3.19
N ASN A 462 7.40 7.26 -3.07
CA ASN A 462 7.40 6.42 -1.85
C ASN A 462 8.81 5.82 -1.58
N GLU A 463 9.90 6.56 -1.81
CA GLU A 463 11.26 6.02 -1.66
C GLU A 463 11.64 5.88 -0.19
N GLN A 464 11.41 4.67 0.33
CA GLN A 464 11.97 4.11 1.57
C GLN A 464 11.71 4.86 2.88
N ASP A 465 10.90 5.93 2.89
CA ASP A 465 10.57 6.64 4.12
C ASP A 465 9.22 6.17 4.72
N PRO A 466 9.22 5.50 5.88
CA PRO A 466 8.00 5.02 6.55
C PRO A 466 7.13 6.16 7.14
N SER A 467 7.49 7.43 6.90
CA SER A 467 6.77 8.62 7.35
C SER A 467 5.64 9.10 6.44
N ASN A 468 5.30 8.38 5.35
CA ASN A 468 4.16 8.67 4.47
C ASN A 468 2.78 8.38 5.13
N ASP A 469 2.69 8.68 6.42
CA ASP A 469 1.50 8.54 7.25
C ASP A 469 0.44 9.57 6.88
N LEU A 470 -0.82 9.14 7.01
CA LEU A 470 -1.97 10.03 7.00
C LEU A 470 -2.03 10.73 8.36
N VAL A 471 -1.86 12.05 8.38
CA VAL A 471 -1.84 12.85 9.61
C VAL A 471 -3.08 13.74 9.67
N CYS A 472 -3.77 13.69 10.79
CA CYS A 472 -4.82 14.65 11.17
C CYS A 472 -4.29 15.55 12.27
N ALA A 473 -4.26 16.86 12.01
CA ALA A 473 -3.88 17.89 12.97
C ALA A 473 -5.09 18.78 13.26
N TYR A 474 -5.82 18.45 14.34
CA TYR A 474 -6.87 19.33 14.85
C TYR A 474 -6.25 20.59 15.45
N TRP A 475 -6.64 21.75 14.94
CA TRP A 475 -6.28 23.06 15.46
C TRP A 475 -7.26 23.55 16.53
N VAL A 476 -8.46 22.98 16.58
CA VAL A 476 -9.51 23.29 17.56
C VAL A 476 -9.85 22.01 18.34
N TYR A 477 -9.66 22.05 19.66
CA TYR A 477 -9.99 20.95 20.56
C TYR A 477 -11.32 21.23 21.28
N SER A 478 -11.66 22.50 21.48
CA SER A 478 -12.96 22.94 22.00
C SER A 478 -13.43 24.23 21.35
N TRP A 479 -14.74 24.42 21.22
CA TRP A 479 -15.30 25.62 20.57
C TRP A 479 -14.93 26.94 21.26
N ASP A 480 -14.62 26.91 22.56
CA ASP A 480 -14.14 28.07 23.32
C ASP A 480 -12.80 28.61 22.80
N GLU A 481 -11.96 27.75 22.18
CA GLU A 481 -10.64 28.15 21.65
C GLU A 481 -10.75 29.02 20.39
N MET A 482 -11.87 28.96 19.67
CA MET A 482 -12.15 29.87 18.55
C MET A 482 -12.04 31.33 19.01
N TYR A 483 -12.50 31.60 20.24
CA TYR A 483 -12.54 32.91 20.89
C TYR A 483 -11.25 33.29 21.64
N THR A 484 -10.14 32.59 21.39
CA THR A 484 -8.87 32.83 22.08
C THR A 484 -7.82 33.41 21.15
N GLU A 485 -6.92 34.22 21.70
CA GLU A 485 -5.71 34.65 21.01
C GLU A 485 -4.86 33.42 20.63
N LYS A 486 -4.34 33.45 19.41
CA LYS A 486 -3.73 32.30 18.76
C LYS A 486 -2.78 32.78 17.67
N THR A 487 -1.60 32.18 17.62
CA THR A 487 -0.62 32.44 16.55
C THR A 487 -0.79 31.38 15.48
N VAL A 488 -0.69 31.78 14.21
CA VAL A 488 -0.55 30.86 13.07
C VAL A 488 0.91 30.88 12.66
N GLU A 489 1.55 29.71 12.61
CA GLU A 489 2.96 29.57 12.19
C GLU A 489 3.04 28.74 10.91
N THR A 490 3.99 29.06 10.04
CA THR A 490 4.33 28.30 8.83
C THR A 490 5.82 28.04 8.82
N PHE A 491 6.19 26.84 8.40
CA PHE A 491 7.54 26.30 8.51
C PHE A 491 8.08 26.00 7.12
N TRP A 492 9.28 26.49 6.82
CA TRP A 492 9.85 26.53 5.48
C TRP A 492 11.26 25.95 5.50
N ASP A 493 11.61 25.06 4.57
CA ASP A 493 12.99 24.59 4.43
C ASP A 493 13.90 25.61 3.72
N ASP A 494 15.20 25.33 3.67
CA ASP A 494 16.19 26.14 2.95
C ASP A 494 15.92 26.28 1.43
N ASP A 495 15.11 25.40 0.81
CA ASP A 495 14.69 25.56 -0.58
C ASP A 495 13.53 26.55 -0.73
N GLY A 496 12.91 26.98 0.37
CA GLY A 496 11.70 27.80 0.41
C GLY A 496 10.40 27.01 0.21
N CYS A 497 10.41 25.70 0.43
CA CYS A 497 9.22 24.85 0.38
C CYS A 497 8.51 24.83 1.74
N LEU A 498 7.18 24.82 1.75
CA LEU A 498 6.35 24.66 2.95
C LEU A 498 6.48 23.21 3.46
N VAL A 499 7.01 23.05 4.67
CA VAL A 499 7.20 21.74 5.33
C VAL A 499 6.27 21.52 6.52
N GLY A 500 5.66 22.59 7.04
CA GLY A 500 4.64 22.49 8.08
C GLY A 500 3.85 23.78 8.29
N ILE A 501 2.77 23.65 9.05
CA ILE A 501 1.88 24.73 9.46
C ILE A 501 1.27 24.39 10.83
N SER A 502 1.17 25.36 11.72
CA SER A 502 0.54 25.21 13.03
C SER A 502 -0.48 26.30 13.31
N VAL A 503 -1.37 26.01 14.26
CA VAL A 503 -2.11 27.02 15.01
C VAL A 503 -1.84 26.79 16.48
N ALA A 504 -1.61 27.85 17.24
CA ALA A 504 -1.24 27.79 18.66
C ALA A 504 -2.23 28.55 19.57
N PRO A 505 -3.45 28.03 19.83
CA PRO A 505 -4.37 28.64 20.78
C PRO A 505 -3.74 28.68 22.16
N LYS A 506 -3.69 29.86 22.80
CA LYS A 506 -3.02 30.07 24.10
C LYS A 506 -1.55 29.57 24.14
N GLY A 507 -0.86 29.58 22.99
CA GLY A 507 0.53 29.11 22.86
C GLY A 507 0.69 27.58 22.77
N GLN A 508 -0.40 26.79 22.73
CA GLN A 508 -0.32 25.35 22.52
C GLN A 508 -0.23 25.02 21.01
N ARG A 509 0.99 24.96 20.48
CA ARG A 509 1.27 24.62 19.07
C ARG A 509 0.62 23.29 18.65
N ARG A 510 -0.24 23.33 17.64
CA ARG A 510 -0.87 22.16 16.99
C ARG A 510 -0.37 22.05 15.56
N LEU A 511 0.70 21.28 15.38
CA LEU A 511 1.47 21.17 14.15
C LEU A 511 0.86 20.16 13.16
N PHE A 512 0.84 20.54 11.88
CA PHE A 512 0.79 19.64 10.74
C PHE A 512 2.10 19.75 9.97
N GLY A 513 2.80 18.64 9.71
CA GLY A 513 4.13 18.67 9.09
C GLY A 513 5.27 18.76 10.09
N VAL A 514 6.35 19.44 9.67
CA VAL A 514 7.61 19.63 10.41
C VAL A 514 7.69 21.06 10.97
N ASP A 515 8.29 21.24 12.14
CA ASP A 515 8.56 22.54 12.77
C ASP A 515 10.06 22.90 12.86
N ASP A 516 10.36 24.00 13.56
CA ASP A 516 11.70 24.55 13.80
C ASP A 516 12.61 23.70 14.70
N SER A 517 12.15 22.52 15.16
CA SER A 517 13.01 21.53 15.80
C SER A 517 13.96 20.84 14.82
N GLN A 518 13.71 20.91 13.51
CA GLN A 518 14.56 20.36 12.47
C GLN A 518 15.51 21.43 11.90
N ASP A 519 16.80 21.07 11.78
CA ASP A 519 17.83 21.92 11.18
C ASP A 519 17.43 22.39 9.76
N GLY A 520 17.63 23.67 9.47
CA GLY A 520 17.29 24.29 8.19
C GLY A 520 15.82 24.70 8.02
N VAL A 521 14.99 24.58 9.07
CA VAL A 521 13.58 25.01 9.04
C VAL A 521 13.41 26.41 9.62
N GLN A 522 12.79 27.31 8.85
CA GLN A 522 12.53 28.71 9.19
C GLN A 522 11.04 28.94 9.50
N ILE A 523 10.74 29.67 10.58
CA ILE A 523 9.37 30.10 10.93
C ILE A 523 9.00 31.39 10.19
N ARG A 524 7.73 31.47 9.76
CA ARG A 524 7.02 32.74 9.57
C ARG A 524 5.65 32.65 10.25
N SER A 525 5.31 33.64 11.06
CA SER A 525 4.07 33.65 11.85
C SER A 525 3.31 34.96 11.77
N PHE A 526 2.03 34.91 12.17
CA PHE A 526 1.20 36.07 12.44
C PHE A 526 0.16 35.72 13.51
N ASP A 527 -0.29 36.72 14.25
CA ASP A 527 -1.27 36.55 15.31
C ASP A 527 -2.70 36.78 14.79
N LEU A 528 -3.65 36.03 15.36
CA LEU A 528 -5.08 36.22 15.19
C LEU A 528 -5.68 36.70 16.50
N ASP A 529 -6.41 37.82 16.44
CA ASP A 529 -7.24 38.31 17.53
C ASP A 529 -8.24 37.23 17.99
N SER A 530 -8.74 37.39 19.22
CA SER A 530 -9.75 36.51 19.81
C SER A 530 -10.97 36.26 18.91
N SER A 531 -11.43 37.24 18.12
CA SER A 531 -12.56 37.09 17.18
C SER A 531 -12.17 36.69 15.74
N ALA A 532 -10.88 36.65 15.41
CA ALA A 532 -10.42 36.30 14.07
C ALA A 532 -10.19 34.79 13.93
N TRP A 533 -10.52 34.20 12.77
CA TRP A 533 -10.25 32.79 12.47
C TRP A 533 -9.85 32.61 10.99
N VAL A 534 -9.13 31.53 10.67
CA VAL A 534 -8.77 31.16 9.30
C VAL A 534 -10.02 30.73 8.51
N THR A 535 -10.34 31.45 7.44
CA THR A 535 -11.51 31.15 6.59
C THR A 535 -11.12 30.53 5.27
N GLU A 536 -9.93 30.80 4.74
CA GLU A 536 -9.48 30.29 3.44
C GLU A 536 -7.96 30.06 3.46
N ILE A 537 -7.50 29.05 2.74
CA ILE A 537 -6.07 28.80 2.49
C ILE A 537 -5.88 28.64 0.98
N ILE A 538 -4.87 29.27 0.40
CA ILE A 538 -4.48 29.08 -1.01
C ILE A 538 -3.00 28.73 -1.03
N LEU A 539 -2.65 27.58 -1.60
CA LEU A 539 -1.26 27.16 -1.79
C LEU A 539 -0.74 27.68 -3.14
N HIS A 540 0.51 28.16 -3.14
CA HIS A 540 1.21 28.68 -4.32
C HIS A 540 2.27 27.65 -4.70
N ILE A 541 2.06 26.94 -5.80
CA ILE A 541 2.82 25.76 -6.23
C ILE A 541 3.49 26.09 -7.58
N PRO A 542 4.83 25.92 -7.73
CA PRO A 542 5.51 26.11 -9.00
C PRO A 542 4.91 25.29 -10.13
N GLN A 543 4.79 25.89 -11.31
CA GLN A 543 4.24 25.21 -12.47
C GLN A 543 5.14 24.03 -12.90
N MET A 544 4.56 22.83 -13.03
CA MET A 544 5.22 21.73 -13.73
C MET A 544 5.05 21.90 -15.24
N ASN A 545 6.17 21.95 -15.98
CA ASN A 545 6.14 21.88 -17.44
C ASN A 545 6.06 20.41 -17.88
N ILE A 546 4.82 19.95 -18.06
CA ILE A 546 4.39 18.60 -18.47
C ILE A 546 4.64 18.27 -19.96
N LEU A 547 4.84 19.27 -20.82
CA LEU A 547 4.84 19.07 -22.28
C LEU A 547 6.19 18.60 -22.85
N ILE A 548 7.26 18.76 -22.07
CA ILE A 548 8.60 18.24 -22.44
C ILE A 548 8.64 16.71 -22.48
N HIS A 549 7.71 16.01 -21.82
CA HIS A 549 7.56 14.56 -21.97
C HIS A 549 6.86 14.14 -23.28
N ALA A 550 6.04 15.02 -23.89
CA ALA A 550 5.29 14.69 -25.11
C ALA A 550 6.12 14.91 -26.39
N CYS A 551 6.86 16.02 -26.47
CA CYS A 551 7.71 16.31 -27.63
C CYS A 551 9.06 15.59 -27.54
N GLY A 552 9.09 14.30 -27.92
CA GLY A 552 10.31 13.51 -28.05
C GLY A 552 11.40 14.12 -28.97
N GLN A 553 11.04 15.11 -29.80
CA GLN A 553 11.96 15.85 -30.66
C GLN A 553 12.74 16.97 -29.94
N CYS A 554 12.28 17.46 -28.78
CA CYS A 554 13.01 18.49 -28.01
C CYS A 554 14.19 17.91 -27.21
N CYS A 555 14.29 16.60 -27.10
CA CYS A 555 15.27 15.87 -26.28
C CYS A 555 16.73 15.95 -26.77
N HIS A 556 16.97 16.41 -28.00
CA HIS A 556 18.31 16.34 -28.62
C HIS A 556 19.21 17.57 -28.39
N GLN A 557 18.78 18.57 -27.61
CA GLN A 557 19.56 19.81 -27.38
C GLN A 557 19.67 20.31 -25.93
N GLU A 558 19.66 19.43 -24.94
CA GLU A 558 20.29 19.73 -23.64
C GLU A 558 21.29 18.62 -23.26
N GLN A 559 22.60 18.87 -23.46
CA GLN A 559 23.70 18.04 -22.92
C GLN A 559 23.90 18.27 -21.40
N GLY A 560 22.81 18.40 -20.66
CA GLY A 560 22.77 18.41 -19.20
C GLY A 560 21.67 17.46 -18.77
N GLY A 561 22.02 16.46 -17.95
CA GLY A 561 21.10 15.38 -17.59
C GLY A 561 19.75 15.89 -17.09
N ILE A 562 18.67 15.20 -17.49
CA ILE A 562 17.27 15.55 -17.20
C ILE A 562 17.13 15.88 -15.71
N LYS A 563 17.05 17.17 -15.38
CA LYS A 563 16.82 17.61 -14.00
C LYS A 563 15.42 17.20 -13.59
N GLU A 564 15.31 16.21 -12.69
CA GLU A 564 14.06 15.78 -12.07
C GLU A 564 13.23 17.00 -11.61
N ARG A 565 12.10 17.22 -12.29
CA ARG A 565 11.22 18.38 -12.10
C ARG A 565 10.31 18.15 -10.91
N THR A 566 10.78 18.58 -9.74
CA THR A 566 10.01 18.53 -8.50
C THR A 566 9.15 19.78 -8.33
N THR A 567 7.91 19.66 -7.86
CA THR A 567 7.11 20.79 -7.36
C THR A 567 6.67 20.56 -5.91
N SER A 568 6.46 21.63 -5.16
CA SER A 568 5.98 21.64 -3.77
C SER A 568 5.45 23.04 -3.45
N PRO A 569 4.56 23.24 -2.47
CA PRO A 569 4.09 24.58 -2.12
C PRO A 569 5.26 25.45 -1.65
N ARG A 570 5.37 26.65 -2.23
CA ARG A 570 6.43 27.64 -1.95
C ARG A 570 5.90 28.99 -1.47
N GLY A 571 4.59 29.16 -1.51
CA GLY A 571 3.88 30.27 -0.90
C GLY A 571 2.52 29.80 -0.39
N ILE A 572 1.97 30.56 0.55
CA ILE A 572 0.65 30.32 1.11
C ILE A 572 -0.03 31.67 1.38
N THR A 573 -1.29 31.77 0.99
CA THR A 573 -2.16 32.89 1.31
C THR A 573 -3.23 32.40 2.26
N ILE A 574 -3.44 33.12 3.35
CA ILE A 574 -4.44 32.79 4.37
C ILE A 574 -5.39 33.98 4.50
N CYS A 575 -6.67 33.74 4.24
CA CYS A 575 -7.74 34.71 4.49
C CYS A 575 -8.39 34.41 5.84
N THR A 576 -8.92 35.45 6.48
CA THR A 576 -9.43 35.37 7.85
C THR A 576 -10.79 36.09 7.99
N SER A 577 -11.53 35.74 9.05
CA SER A 577 -12.89 36.26 9.30
C SER A 577 -12.97 37.77 9.54
N ASN A 578 -11.86 38.44 9.90
CA ASN A 578 -11.78 39.90 10.01
C ASN A 578 -11.42 40.59 8.66
N GLN A 579 -11.43 39.84 7.55
CA GLN A 579 -11.07 40.26 6.18
C GLN A 579 -9.58 40.57 5.97
N GLN A 580 -8.70 40.18 6.90
CA GLN A 580 -7.26 40.24 6.69
C GLN A 580 -6.80 39.08 5.79
N THR A 581 -6.03 39.41 4.76
CA THR A 581 -5.31 38.45 3.91
C THR A 581 -3.82 38.51 4.24
N VAL A 582 -3.24 37.37 4.63
CA VAL A 582 -1.82 37.25 4.97
C VAL A 582 -1.12 36.37 3.94
N HIS A 583 0.04 36.81 3.46
CA HIS A 583 0.87 36.07 2.50
C HIS A 583 2.20 35.66 3.15
N LEU A 584 2.53 34.38 3.10
CA LEU A 584 3.76 33.79 3.64
C LEU A 584 4.44 32.95 2.55
N GLY A 585 5.76 32.75 2.65
CA GLY A 585 6.57 32.14 1.57
C GLY A 585 6.87 33.13 0.43
N THR A 586 6.83 32.65 -0.82
CA THR A 586 7.04 33.47 -2.04
C THR A 586 5.72 33.94 -2.66
N ARG A 587 5.80 34.98 -3.50
CA ARG A 587 4.66 35.59 -4.21
C ARG A 587 4.92 35.69 -5.72
N ASP A 588 5.57 34.67 -6.28
CA ASP A 588 5.86 34.59 -7.70
C ASP A 588 4.54 34.47 -8.50
N PRO A 589 4.20 35.44 -9.38
CA PRO A 589 2.94 35.44 -10.11
C PRO A 589 2.84 34.31 -11.14
N THR A 590 3.95 33.64 -11.48
CA THR A 590 3.95 32.47 -12.37
C THR A 590 3.49 31.19 -11.67
N TYR A 591 3.38 31.20 -10.34
CA TYR A 591 3.00 30.00 -9.59
C TYR A 591 1.50 29.75 -9.72
N CYS A 592 1.15 28.47 -9.64
CA CYS A 592 -0.21 28.02 -9.68
C CYS A 592 -0.85 28.12 -8.29
N HIS A 593 -2.14 28.45 -8.23
CA HIS A 593 -2.93 28.58 -7.02
C HIS A 593 -3.88 27.38 -6.85
N MET A 594 -3.76 26.68 -5.73
CA MET A 594 -4.71 25.64 -5.31
C MET A 594 -5.52 26.15 -4.11
N PRO A 595 -6.84 26.38 -4.25
CA PRO A 595 -7.69 26.91 -3.20
C PRO A 595 -8.19 25.81 -2.25
N PHE A 596 -8.24 26.12 -0.95
CA PHE A 596 -8.80 25.29 0.10
C PHE A 596 -9.81 26.13 0.87
N LEU A 597 -11.10 25.85 0.63
CA LEU A 597 -12.23 26.64 1.11
C LEU A 597 -13.20 25.77 1.93
N PRO A 598 -13.79 26.29 3.02
CA PRO A 598 -14.85 25.64 3.74
C PRO A 598 -16.14 25.60 2.90
N VAL A 599 -16.81 24.45 2.90
CA VAL A 599 -18.05 24.22 2.16
C VAL A 599 -19.27 24.10 3.09
N GLY A 600 -20.42 24.57 2.63
CA GLY A 600 -21.72 24.39 3.31
C GLY A 600 -21.83 25.04 4.69
N GLY A 601 -21.17 26.19 4.92
CA GLY A 601 -21.23 26.91 6.20
C GLY A 601 -20.45 26.24 7.36
N ARG A 602 -19.62 25.24 7.06
CA ARG A 602 -18.68 24.64 8.01
C ARG A 602 -17.49 25.57 8.27
N VAL A 603 -16.75 25.32 9.34
CA VAL A 603 -15.51 26.04 9.68
C VAL A 603 -14.30 25.10 9.70
N ILE A 604 -13.13 25.66 9.39
CA ILE A 604 -11.86 24.94 9.44
C ILE A 604 -11.49 24.68 10.90
N VAL A 605 -11.40 23.41 11.29
CA VAL A 605 -11.00 22.99 12.66
C VAL A 605 -9.65 22.28 12.70
N GLY A 606 -9.01 22.07 11.55
CA GLY A 606 -7.70 21.44 11.43
C GLY A 606 -7.31 21.14 9.98
N LEU A 607 -6.21 20.41 9.82
CA LEU A 607 -5.74 19.89 8.54
C LEU A 607 -5.62 18.38 8.54
N MET A 608 -5.81 17.80 7.37
CA MET A 608 -5.62 16.39 7.09
C MET A 608 -4.76 16.25 5.83
N GLY A 609 -3.85 15.29 5.81
CA GLY A 609 -3.01 15.07 4.63
C GLY A 609 -1.94 14.03 4.85
N GLN A 610 -0.94 14.03 3.97
CA GLN A 610 0.21 13.14 4.05
C GLN A 610 1.48 13.96 4.03
N THR A 611 2.35 13.73 5.01
CA THR A 611 3.73 14.22 5.05
C THR A 611 4.65 13.17 4.41
N GLY A 612 5.86 13.53 4.03
CA GLY A 612 6.82 12.59 3.45
C GLY A 612 8.12 13.27 3.07
N PHE A 613 8.91 12.66 2.20
CA PHE A 613 10.19 13.21 1.75
C PHE A 613 10.31 13.25 0.23
N ILE A 614 10.85 14.35 -0.30
CA ILE A 614 11.29 14.46 -1.70
C ILE A 614 12.75 14.90 -1.68
N LYS A 615 13.63 14.18 -2.40
CA LYS A 615 15.09 14.42 -2.41
C LYS A 615 15.68 14.51 -0.99
N LYS A 616 15.23 13.61 -0.09
CA LYS A 616 15.60 13.53 1.34
C LYS A 616 15.26 14.76 2.18
N LYS A 617 14.41 15.67 1.70
CA LYS A 617 13.88 16.80 2.48
C LYS A 617 12.39 16.61 2.79
N PRO A 618 11.92 16.97 4.00
CA PRO A 618 10.53 16.79 4.38
C PRO A 618 9.60 17.63 3.51
N ARG A 619 8.42 17.10 3.17
CA ARG A 619 7.42 17.77 2.32
C ARG A 619 6.02 17.44 2.81
N ILE A 620 5.11 18.40 2.64
CA ILE A 620 3.68 18.11 2.61
C ILE A 620 3.37 17.51 1.23
N LEU A 621 3.02 16.23 1.17
CA LEU A 621 2.70 15.53 -0.06
C LEU A 621 1.21 15.67 -0.43
N ARG A 622 0.31 15.54 0.55
CA ARG A 622 -1.13 15.83 0.40
C ARG A 622 -1.59 16.84 1.43
N PHE A 623 -2.54 17.70 1.06
CA PHE A 623 -3.10 18.75 1.92
C PHE A 623 -4.62 18.78 1.77
N GLY A 624 -5.35 18.95 2.87
CA GLY A 624 -6.81 19.09 2.89
C GLY A 624 -7.31 19.63 4.22
N LEU A 625 -8.53 20.19 4.22
CA LEU A 625 -9.12 20.83 5.38
C LEU A 625 -9.96 19.85 6.19
N ILE A 626 -9.80 19.85 7.52
CA ILE A 626 -10.79 19.25 8.42
C ILE A 626 -11.84 20.34 8.72
N LEU A 627 -13.09 20.06 8.32
CA LEU A 627 -14.23 20.94 8.43
C LEU A 627 -15.26 20.37 9.40
N ALA A 628 -15.71 21.15 10.37
CA ALA A 628 -16.83 20.82 11.25
C ALA A 628 -17.95 21.88 11.12
N PRO A 629 -19.23 21.52 11.33
CA PRO A 629 -20.28 22.52 11.45
C PRO A 629 -20.00 23.40 12.67
N TRP A 630 -20.25 24.71 12.57
CA TRP A 630 -20.31 25.57 13.75
C TRP A 630 -21.36 25.00 14.73
N PRO A 631 -21.13 25.01 16.05
CA PRO A 631 -22.05 24.41 17.00
C PRO A 631 -23.46 25.00 16.81
N PRO A 632 -24.48 24.18 16.53
CA PRO A 632 -25.81 24.70 16.30
C PRO A 632 -26.34 25.30 17.60
N ALA A 633 -26.81 26.53 17.51
CA ALA A 633 -27.96 26.91 18.31
C ALA A 633 -29.13 26.02 17.84
N ASP A 634 -29.47 25.02 18.65
CA ASP A 634 -30.69 24.22 18.59
C ASP A 634 -30.90 23.28 17.37
N ASP A 635 -30.10 22.22 17.23
CA ASP A 635 -30.56 20.80 17.15
C ASP A 635 -29.38 19.82 16.86
N PRO A 636 -28.95 18.98 17.82
CA PRO A 636 -27.87 17.99 17.60
C PRO A 636 -28.25 16.82 16.66
N ARG A 637 -29.48 16.77 16.11
CA ARG A 637 -29.93 15.74 15.16
C ARG A 637 -29.80 16.15 13.70
N MET A 638 -29.51 17.42 13.40
CA MET A 638 -29.26 17.86 12.03
C MET A 638 -27.83 17.52 11.58
N GLN A 639 -27.62 16.25 11.22
CA GLN A 639 -26.46 15.88 10.39
C GLN A 639 -26.60 16.53 9.01
N LEU A 640 -25.99 17.70 8.84
CA LEU A 640 -25.86 18.33 7.53
C LEU A 640 -24.98 17.45 6.63
N PRO A 641 -25.46 17.00 5.46
CA PRO A 641 -24.64 16.20 4.54
C PRO A 641 -23.36 16.95 4.22
N VAL A 642 -22.21 16.26 4.23
CA VAL A 642 -20.94 16.88 3.91
C VAL A 642 -20.94 17.26 2.43
N PRO A 643 -20.82 18.55 2.07
CA PRO A 643 -20.76 18.94 0.67
C PRO A 643 -19.45 18.49 0.05
N GLN A 644 -19.50 18.09 -1.22
CA GLN A 644 -18.31 17.99 -2.06
C GLN A 644 -17.94 19.39 -2.57
N PRO A 645 -16.64 19.78 -2.58
CA PRO A 645 -16.19 21.00 -3.22
C PRO A 645 -16.55 20.99 -4.72
N PRO A 646 -17.06 22.10 -5.28
CA PRO A 646 -17.24 22.20 -6.72
C PRO A 646 -15.89 22.04 -7.43
N MET A 647 -15.89 21.52 -8.67
CA MET A 647 -14.66 21.22 -9.41
C MET A 647 -13.68 22.40 -9.51
N LEU A 648 -14.18 23.64 -9.56
CA LEU A 648 -13.34 24.85 -9.57
C LEU A 648 -12.45 25.00 -8.31
N GLN A 649 -12.81 24.36 -7.20
CA GLN A 649 -12.03 24.29 -5.97
C GLN A 649 -11.12 23.05 -5.89
N LYS A 650 -11.23 22.09 -6.81
CA LYS A 650 -10.36 20.91 -6.90
C LYS A 650 -9.15 21.11 -7.85
N CYS A 651 -9.16 22.14 -8.69
CA CYS A 651 -8.14 22.38 -9.70
C CYS A 651 -6.94 23.20 -9.21
N LEU A 652 -5.75 22.90 -9.76
CA LEU A 652 -4.53 23.71 -9.64
C LEU A 652 -4.50 24.78 -10.73
N TRP A 653 -4.93 26.00 -10.46
CA TRP A 653 -5.06 27.05 -11.47
C TRP A 653 -3.75 27.79 -11.73
N LYS A 654 -3.38 28.08 -12.99
CA LYS A 654 -2.26 29.01 -13.25
C LYS A 654 -2.55 30.42 -12.70
N GLY A 655 -1.49 31.14 -12.33
CA GLY A 655 -1.57 32.45 -11.67
C GLY A 655 -2.43 33.49 -12.41
N GLU A 656 -2.25 33.64 -13.73
CA GLU A 656 -3.09 34.53 -14.55
C GLU A 656 -4.51 33.96 -14.71
N SER A 657 -4.63 32.66 -15.00
CA SER A 657 -5.90 31.97 -15.28
C SER A 657 -6.87 31.98 -14.09
N CYS A 658 -6.37 32.01 -12.85
CA CYS A 658 -7.22 31.99 -11.66
C CYS A 658 -8.00 33.29 -11.42
N TRP A 659 -7.63 34.41 -12.04
CA TRP A 659 -8.32 35.71 -11.92
C TRP A 659 -9.12 36.02 -13.19
N GLN A 660 -10.44 35.86 -13.13
CA GLN A 660 -11.34 36.15 -14.25
C GLN A 660 -12.32 37.26 -13.90
N MET A 661 -12.42 38.26 -14.77
CA MET A 661 -13.32 39.42 -14.63
C MET A 661 -13.18 40.13 -13.26
N GLY A 662 -11.94 40.24 -12.76
CA GLY A 662 -11.62 40.91 -11.49
C GLY A 662 -11.91 40.10 -10.22
N ARG A 663 -12.21 38.80 -10.34
CA ARG A 663 -12.45 37.90 -9.20
C ARG A 663 -11.74 36.56 -9.39
N GLN A 664 -11.49 35.84 -8.30
CA GLN A 664 -10.98 34.47 -8.36
C GLN A 664 -12.02 33.53 -8.98
N ILE A 665 -11.60 32.58 -9.81
CA ILE A 665 -12.51 31.71 -10.58
C ILE A 665 -13.45 30.87 -9.68
N TRP A 666 -12.95 30.39 -8.54
CA TRP A 666 -13.72 29.64 -7.55
C TRP A 666 -14.66 30.50 -6.69
N ALA A 667 -14.62 31.83 -6.81
CA ALA A 667 -15.53 32.75 -6.13
C ALA A 667 -16.81 33.06 -6.94
N TRP A 668 -16.98 32.46 -8.11
CA TRP A 668 -18.18 32.58 -8.93
C TRP A 668 -19.17 31.45 -8.66
N ASP A 669 -20.38 31.82 -8.25
CA ASP A 669 -21.51 30.92 -7.93
C ASP A 669 -22.13 30.25 -9.16
N LYS A 670 -21.96 30.86 -10.34
CA LYS A 670 -22.61 30.44 -11.60
C LYS A 670 -21.68 29.75 -12.60
N LEU A 671 -20.39 29.66 -12.32
CA LEU A 671 -19.46 28.97 -13.22
C LEU A 671 -19.54 27.46 -12.99
N THR A 672 -19.88 26.73 -14.05
CA THR A 672 -19.83 25.27 -14.09
C THR A 672 -18.64 24.83 -14.92
N MET A 673 -17.78 24.00 -14.35
CA MET A 673 -16.69 23.34 -15.08
C MET A 673 -17.23 22.06 -15.73
N ARG A 674 -16.92 21.85 -17.01
CA ARG A 674 -17.04 20.53 -17.66
C ARG A 674 -15.63 20.02 -17.93
N THR A 675 -15.31 18.82 -17.46
CA THR A 675 -14.13 18.09 -17.94
C THR A 675 -14.42 17.57 -19.34
N LEU A 676 -13.40 17.56 -20.19
CA LEU A 676 -13.44 16.90 -21.48
C LEU A 676 -12.66 15.60 -21.31
N ASP A 677 -13.40 14.53 -21.03
CA ASP A 677 -12.81 13.23 -20.70
C ASP A 677 -12.29 12.58 -22.00
N GLY A 678 -11.00 12.80 -22.28
CA GLY A 678 -10.23 11.92 -23.15
C GLY A 678 -9.68 10.76 -22.33
N GLN A 679 -9.60 9.56 -22.93
CA GLN A 679 -8.83 8.45 -22.34
C GLN A 679 -7.42 8.96 -22.01
N PRO A 680 -6.98 8.96 -20.73
CA PRO A 680 -5.57 9.22 -20.43
C PRO A 680 -4.77 8.12 -21.12
N MET A 681 -3.73 8.48 -21.88
CA MET A 681 -2.90 7.45 -22.52
C MET A 681 -2.31 6.53 -21.45
N ASP A 682 -2.35 5.22 -21.69
CA ASP A 682 -1.64 4.18 -20.92
C ASP A 682 -0.09 4.32 -20.94
N GLN A 683 0.42 5.44 -21.47
CA GLN A 683 1.81 5.82 -21.31
C GLN A 683 2.02 6.43 -19.92
N GLU A 684 3.07 5.99 -19.23
CA GLU A 684 3.45 6.32 -17.86
C GLU A 684 3.72 7.83 -17.63
N LEU A 685 2.67 8.66 -17.64
CA LEU A 685 2.74 10.04 -17.18
C LEU A 685 3.06 10.03 -15.68
N SER A 686 4.33 10.27 -15.35
CA SER A 686 4.87 10.25 -13.98
C SER A 686 4.30 11.30 -13.01
N PHE A 687 3.17 11.95 -13.34
CA PHE A 687 2.56 13.05 -12.61
C PHE A 687 1.07 12.82 -12.39
N HIS A 688 0.61 12.98 -11.15
CA HIS A 688 -0.80 12.86 -10.77
C HIS A 688 -1.61 14.08 -11.25
N ALA A 689 -2.91 13.90 -11.54
CA ALA A 689 -3.78 14.95 -12.07
C ALA A 689 -3.83 16.22 -11.20
N ASP A 690 -3.83 16.09 -9.87
CA ASP A 690 -3.84 17.21 -8.91
C ASP A 690 -2.69 18.23 -9.11
N VAL A 691 -1.53 17.81 -9.67
CA VAL A 691 -0.38 18.69 -9.92
C VAL A 691 -0.29 19.18 -11.37
N ILE A 692 -1.31 18.91 -12.19
CA ILE A 692 -1.41 19.41 -13.57
C ILE A 692 -2.03 20.82 -13.55
N PRO A 693 -1.33 21.86 -14.06
CA PRO A 693 -1.87 23.22 -14.10
C PRO A 693 -3.06 23.37 -15.06
N CYS A 694 -4.17 23.90 -14.56
CA CYS A 694 -5.36 24.25 -15.31
C CYS A 694 -5.27 25.67 -15.89
N ASP A 695 -5.57 25.78 -17.18
CA ASP A 695 -5.77 27.02 -17.93
C ASP A 695 -7.27 27.29 -18.13
N VAL A 696 -7.64 28.52 -18.55
CA VAL A 696 -9.03 28.90 -18.82
C VAL A 696 -9.13 29.47 -20.24
N LEU A 697 -9.91 28.82 -21.11
CA LEU A 697 -10.36 29.43 -22.36
C LEU A 697 -11.71 30.12 -22.13
N MET A 698 -11.69 31.45 -22.06
CA MET A 698 -12.91 32.27 -21.94
C MET A 698 -13.34 32.78 -23.30
N TRP A 699 -14.48 32.32 -23.79
CA TRP A 699 -14.91 32.56 -25.18
C TRP A 699 -15.38 34.01 -25.41
N ALA A 700 -16.00 34.62 -24.40
CA ALA A 700 -16.46 36.01 -24.44
C ALA A 700 -16.53 36.61 -23.03
N HIS A 701 -16.56 37.95 -22.90
CA HIS A 701 -16.94 38.63 -21.65
C HIS A 701 -18.41 39.05 -21.62
N SER A 702 -19.11 38.97 -22.75
CA SER A 702 -20.50 39.38 -22.89
C SER A 702 -21.21 38.59 -23.98
N THR A 703 -22.54 38.52 -23.91
CA THR A 703 -23.37 37.87 -24.92
C THR A 703 -23.21 38.49 -26.32
N ASP A 704 -22.79 39.75 -26.42
CA ASP A 704 -22.53 40.41 -27.71
C ASP A 704 -21.16 40.04 -28.29
N GLN A 705 -20.13 39.87 -27.43
CA GLN A 705 -18.87 39.27 -27.86
C GLN A 705 -19.03 37.78 -28.23
N LEU A 706 -19.94 37.05 -27.57
CA LEU A 706 -20.21 35.65 -27.93
C LEU A 706 -20.83 35.51 -29.33
N LYS A 707 -21.72 36.44 -29.73
CA LYS A 707 -22.25 36.54 -31.10
C LYS A 707 -21.18 36.94 -32.14
N ALA A 708 -20.06 37.49 -31.68
CA ALA A 708 -18.95 37.90 -32.52
C ALA A 708 -17.91 36.79 -32.73
N VAL A 709 -18.01 35.67 -32.00
CA VAL A 709 -17.11 34.53 -32.19
C VAL A 709 -17.28 34.00 -33.61
N ARG A 710 -16.17 33.87 -34.33
CA ARG A 710 -16.11 33.51 -35.75
C ARG A 710 -15.27 32.27 -36.02
N ALA A 711 -14.34 31.92 -35.14
CA ALA A 711 -13.67 30.63 -35.21
C ALA A 711 -13.16 30.17 -33.85
N ILE A 712 -13.01 28.85 -33.68
CA ILE A 712 -12.20 28.25 -32.63
C ILE A 712 -11.08 27.45 -33.30
N THR A 713 -9.84 27.77 -32.98
CA THR A 713 -8.66 27.02 -33.42
C THR A 713 -8.09 26.22 -32.26
N ALA A 714 -7.91 24.92 -32.43
CA ALA A 714 -7.15 24.07 -31.52
C ALA A 714 -5.78 23.77 -32.13
N PHE A 715 -4.73 23.90 -31.31
CA PHE A 715 -3.36 23.51 -31.64
C PHE A 715 -3.08 22.11 -31.11
N PHE A 716 -2.65 21.22 -31.98
CA PHE A 716 -2.35 19.83 -31.67
C PHE A 716 -0.84 19.59 -31.58
N ILE A 717 -0.45 18.62 -30.78
CA ILE A 717 0.90 18.04 -30.80
C ILE A 717 0.77 16.54 -30.98
N GLU A 718 1.71 15.92 -31.68
CA GLU A 718 1.85 14.46 -31.65
C GLU A 718 2.33 14.05 -30.25
N THR A 719 1.54 13.21 -29.57
CA THR A 719 1.82 12.73 -28.22
C THR A 719 2.29 11.28 -28.20
N GLY A 720 2.05 10.52 -29.28
CA GLY A 720 2.45 9.12 -29.40
C GLY A 720 1.96 8.54 -30.73
N THR A 721 2.09 7.23 -30.88
CA THR A 721 1.71 6.51 -32.11
C THR A 721 0.89 5.28 -31.75
N LEU A 722 -0.27 5.11 -32.38
CA LEU A 722 -1.10 3.92 -32.27
C LEU A 722 -0.68 2.93 -33.35
N SER A 723 0.15 1.96 -32.97
CA SER A 723 0.56 0.88 -33.87
C SER A 723 -0.52 -0.20 -33.99
N SER A 724 -1.05 -0.36 -35.20
CA SER A 724 -1.93 -1.48 -35.56
C SER A 724 -1.21 -2.43 -36.52
N TYR A 725 -1.72 -3.67 -36.66
CA TYR A 725 -1.21 -4.66 -37.64
C TYR A 725 -1.22 -4.21 -39.12
N LYS A 726 -1.76 -3.03 -39.43
CA LYS A 726 -1.86 -2.51 -40.82
C LYS A 726 -1.25 -1.12 -41.01
N GLN A 727 -1.19 -0.30 -39.95
CA GLN A 727 -0.69 1.07 -40.03
C GLN A 727 -0.37 1.63 -38.64
N ASP A 728 0.66 2.46 -38.57
CA ASP A 728 0.96 3.35 -37.46
C ASP A 728 0.22 4.69 -37.67
N GLU A 729 -0.63 5.10 -36.73
CA GLU A 729 -1.31 6.41 -36.77
C GLU A 729 -0.86 7.32 -35.61
N PRO A 730 -0.56 8.62 -35.85
CA PRO A 730 -0.15 9.53 -34.80
C PRO A 730 -1.34 9.88 -33.87
N ILE A 731 -1.14 9.72 -32.57
CA ILE A 731 -2.05 10.17 -31.52
C ILE A 731 -1.78 11.65 -31.29
N ARG A 732 -2.81 12.49 -31.46
CA ARG A 732 -2.71 13.95 -31.33
C ARG A 732 -3.39 14.45 -30.06
N GLY A 733 -2.64 15.13 -29.20
CA GLY A 733 -3.16 15.82 -28.00
C GLY A 733 -3.40 17.30 -28.25
N ILE A 734 -4.41 17.90 -27.62
CA ILE A 734 -4.66 19.35 -27.68
C ILE A 734 -3.71 20.06 -26.71
N CYS A 735 -2.89 20.99 -27.23
CA CYS A 735 -1.88 21.72 -26.48
C CYS A 735 -2.29 23.17 -26.18
N ASN A 736 -3.00 23.84 -27.09
CA ASN A 736 -3.53 25.19 -26.87
C ASN A 736 -4.84 25.37 -27.66
N MET A 737 -5.63 26.38 -27.32
CA MET A 737 -6.83 26.76 -28.06
C MET A 737 -6.93 28.28 -28.18
N ARG A 738 -7.47 28.76 -29.30
CA ARG A 738 -7.74 30.16 -29.59
C ARG A 738 -9.21 30.35 -30.00
N VAL A 739 -9.80 31.46 -29.63
CA VAL A 739 -11.10 31.97 -30.10
C VAL A 739 -10.85 33.25 -30.87
N ASP A 740 -11.27 33.27 -32.14
CA ASP A 740 -11.21 34.43 -33.02
C ASP A 740 -12.60 35.08 -33.16
N PHE A 741 -12.62 36.40 -33.30
CA PHE A 741 -13.84 37.20 -33.45
C PHE A 741 -13.98 37.77 -34.85
N ASP A 742 -15.17 38.27 -35.18
CA ASP A 742 -15.41 39.06 -36.39
C ASP A 742 -14.44 40.28 -36.44
N PRO A 743 -13.57 40.37 -37.47
CA PRO A 743 -12.65 41.50 -37.63
C PRO A 743 -13.34 42.86 -37.65
N ALA A 744 -14.62 42.93 -38.04
CA ALA A 744 -15.40 44.17 -38.04
C ALA A 744 -15.58 44.79 -36.64
N LEU A 745 -15.43 44.00 -35.57
CA LEU A 745 -15.57 44.45 -34.18
C LEU A 745 -14.24 44.80 -33.50
N ASN A 746 -13.11 44.59 -34.19
CA ASN A 746 -11.75 44.92 -33.72
C ASN A 746 -11.47 44.39 -32.29
N LEU A 747 -11.87 43.14 -32.05
CA LEU A 747 -11.61 42.41 -30.80
C LEU A 747 -10.37 41.55 -30.96
N GLU A 748 -9.47 41.60 -29.97
CA GLU A 748 -8.29 40.74 -29.94
C GLU A 748 -8.69 39.25 -29.77
N PRO A 749 -8.03 38.32 -30.49
CA PRO A 749 -8.19 36.88 -30.26
C PRO A 749 -7.89 36.49 -28.82
N ARG A 750 -8.59 35.47 -28.31
CA ARG A 750 -8.37 34.94 -26.95
C ARG A 750 -7.72 33.58 -27.01
N PHE A 751 -6.76 33.34 -26.15
CA PHE A 751 -6.03 32.08 -26.06
C PHE A 751 -6.28 31.43 -24.70
N ALA A 752 -6.24 30.10 -24.65
CA ALA A 752 -6.24 29.35 -23.40
C ALA A 752 -4.91 29.56 -22.66
N ARG A 753 -3.79 29.67 -23.40
CA ARG A 753 -2.45 29.95 -22.89
C ARG A 753 -1.88 31.19 -23.58
N SER A 754 -1.31 32.09 -22.79
CA SER A 754 -0.67 33.34 -23.25
C SER A 754 0.64 33.12 -24.03
N SER A 755 1.22 31.91 -23.98
CA SER A 755 2.37 31.50 -24.79
C SER A 755 2.32 30.01 -25.14
N ASP A 756 2.82 29.67 -26.33
CA ASP A 756 3.10 28.28 -26.72
C ASP A 756 4.29 27.72 -25.93
N VAL A 757 4.40 26.37 -25.86
CA VAL A 757 5.27 25.62 -24.92
C VAL A 757 6.72 26.11 -24.87
N ASP A 758 7.29 26.41 -26.04
CA ASP A 758 8.69 26.77 -26.23
C ASP A 758 8.86 28.25 -26.64
N GLY A 759 7.80 29.06 -26.54
CA GLY A 759 7.78 30.45 -27.04
C GLY A 759 7.93 30.59 -28.56
N ARG A 760 7.87 29.47 -29.30
CA ARG A 760 7.88 29.42 -30.77
C ARG A 760 6.44 29.49 -31.31
N PRO A 761 6.19 30.13 -32.46
CA PRO A 761 4.86 30.11 -33.08
C PRO A 761 4.44 28.68 -33.44
N SER A 762 3.21 28.30 -33.10
CA SER A 762 2.56 27.08 -33.57
C SER A 762 2.68 26.89 -35.11
N PRO A 763 3.18 25.74 -35.60
CA PRO A 763 3.17 25.41 -37.03
C PRO A 763 1.74 25.36 -37.61
N GLU A 764 1.55 25.85 -38.84
CA GLU A 764 0.22 25.91 -39.47
C GLU A 764 -0.40 24.52 -39.69
N ASP A 765 0.41 23.49 -39.96
CA ASP A 765 -0.03 22.11 -40.24
C ASP A 765 -0.73 21.41 -39.05
N ASP A 766 -0.43 21.87 -37.83
CA ASP A 766 -0.91 21.32 -36.56
C ASP A 766 -2.05 22.12 -35.93
N LEU A 767 -2.54 23.15 -36.63
CA LEU A 767 -3.77 23.83 -36.29
C LEU A 767 -4.98 23.10 -36.90
N ARG A 768 -6.08 23.04 -36.15
CA ARG A 768 -7.42 22.76 -36.70
C ARG A 768 -8.35 23.89 -36.30
N THR A 769 -8.93 24.54 -37.29
CA THR A 769 -9.89 25.63 -37.10
C THR A 769 -11.29 25.13 -37.40
N PHE A 770 -12.22 25.44 -36.50
CA PHE A 770 -13.65 25.34 -36.68
C PHE A 770 -14.19 26.75 -36.91
N ASP A 771 -14.51 27.08 -38.16
CA ASP A 771 -15.18 28.33 -38.51
C ASP A 771 -16.64 28.32 -38.06
N ILE A 772 -17.19 29.50 -37.75
CA ILE A 772 -18.53 29.72 -37.23
C ILE A 772 -19.16 30.86 -38.03
N ASP A 773 -20.40 30.64 -38.50
CA ASP A 773 -21.15 31.55 -39.40
C ASP A 773 -21.68 32.85 -38.73
N GLY A 774 -20.80 33.55 -38.01
CA GLY A 774 -20.92 34.97 -37.66
C GLY A 774 -22.15 35.39 -36.83
N PRO A 775 -22.49 36.69 -36.81
CA PRO A 775 -23.54 37.25 -35.95
C PRO A 775 -24.97 36.88 -36.38
N GLY A 776 -25.35 35.62 -36.16
CA GLY A 776 -26.69 35.11 -36.43
C GLY A 776 -26.77 33.67 -36.96
N GLY A 777 -25.64 33.09 -37.37
CA GLY A 777 -25.56 31.71 -37.85
C GLY A 777 -25.31 30.69 -36.74
N GLU A 778 -24.31 29.84 -36.95
CA GLU A 778 -23.97 28.72 -36.07
C GLU A 778 -23.62 29.16 -34.65
N ARG A 779 -23.92 28.28 -33.69
CA ARG A 779 -23.59 28.48 -32.28
C ARG A 779 -23.09 27.18 -31.69
N ILE A 780 -21.98 27.27 -30.97
CA ILE A 780 -21.46 26.14 -30.22
C ILE A 780 -22.34 25.94 -28.99
N VAL A 781 -22.96 24.76 -28.86
CA VAL A 781 -23.72 24.38 -27.65
C VAL A 781 -23.08 23.21 -26.89
N GLU A 782 -22.11 22.54 -27.50
CA GLU A 782 -21.35 21.45 -26.90
C GLU A 782 -19.92 21.42 -27.47
N VAL A 783 -18.99 20.99 -26.62
CA VAL A 783 -17.65 20.56 -27.01
C VAL A 783 -17.49 19.13 -26.48
N ALA A 784 -17.13 18.21 -27.35
CA ALA A 784 -16.88 16.81 -27.01
C ALA A 784 -15.63 16.28 -27.73
N VAL A 785 -14.91 15.40 -27.05
CA VAL A 785 -13.84 14.57 -27.62
C VAL A 785 -14.49 13.31 -28.16
N ALA A 786 -14.21 12.95 -29.42
CA ALA A 786 -14.69 11.68 -29.99
C ALA A 786 -13.91 10.50 -29.41
N ASP A 787 -14.63 9.49 -28.91
CA ASP A 787 -14.04 8.33 -28.25
C ASP A 787 -13.50 7.30 -29.26
N LEU A 788 -12.40 6.63 -28.91
CA LEU A 788 -11.57 5.80 -29.81
C LEU A 788 -12.29 4.59 -30.42
N HIS A 789 -13.48 4.23 -29.92
CA HIS A 789 -14.27 3.12 -30.44
C HIS A 789 -15.20 3.46 -31.61
N SER A 790 -15.41 4.75 -31.95
CA SER A 790 -16.10 5.09 -33.20
C SER A 790 -15.12 5.07 -34.38
N VAL A 791 -15.22 4.01 -35.17
CA VAL A 791 -14.41 3.78 -36.38
C VAL A 791 -14.51 4.99 -37.33
N TRP A 792 -13.36 5.61 -37.60
CA TRP A 792 -13.12 6.85 -38.35
C TRP A 792 -13.54 8.15 -37.62
N TYR A 793 -12.67 9.16 -37.75
CA TYR A 793 -12.73 10.55 -37.21
C TYR A 793 -12.28 10.76 -35.75
N GLN A 794 -10.98 11.04 -35.58
CA GLN A 794 -10.49 11.96 -34.54
C GLN A 794 -11.08 13.37 -34.82
N ALA A 795 -12.27 13.66 -34.30
CA ALA A 795 -12.97 14.91 -34.55
C ALA A 795 -13.46 15.59 -33.27
N PHE A 796 -13.16 16.88 -33.16
CA PHE A 796 -13.83 17.80 -32.24
C PHE A 796 -15.25 18.01 -32.75
N ARG A 797 -16.27 17.54 -32.02
CA ARG A 797 -17.67 17.61 -32.47
C ARG A 797 -18.44 18.70 -31.73
N VAL A 798 -18.75 19.77 -32.45
CA VAL A 798 -19.73 20.78 -32.03
C VAL A 798 -21.10 20.32 -32.53
N SER A 799 -22.01 20.00 -31.59
CA SER A 799 -23.42 19.78 -31.89
C SER A 799 -24.17 21.12 -31.94
N ILE A 800 -25.35 21.16 -32.57
CA ILE A 800 -26.23 22.34 -32.68
C ILE A 800 -27.67 21.95 -32.33
N SER A 801 -28.17 22.37 -31.17
CA SER A 801 -29.60 22.53 -30.85
C SER A 801 -29.79 23.30 -29.53
N ASP A 802 -31.02 23.69 -29.22
CA ASP A 802 -31.33 24.82 -28.32
C ASP A 802 -30.79 24.76 -26.87
N ILE A 803 -30.01 25.80 -26.53
CA ILE A 803 -29.68 26.32 -25.18
C ILE A 803 -28.77 25.45 -24.27
N LEU A 804 -27.50 25.86 -24.14
CA LEU A 804 -26.93 26.28 -22.85
C LEU A 804 -25.68 27.17 -23.01
N ILE A 805 -25.36 27.95 -21.99
CA ILE A 805 -24.12 28.74 -21.85
C ILE A 805 -23.16 27.95 -20.96
N THR A 806 -21.88 27.88 -21.33
CA THR A 806 -20.81 27.46 -20.40
C THR A 806 -19.60 28.36 -20.61
N LEU A 807 -19.46 29.35 -19.70
CA LEU A 807 -18.82 30.67 -19.88
C LEU A 807 -19.53 31.59 -20.90
#